data_AF-A0A533UKC0-F1
#
_entry.id   AF-A0A533UKC0-F1
#
_cell.length_a   1.000
_cell.length_b   1.000
_cell.length_c   1.000
_cell.angle_alpha   90.00
_cell.angle_beta   90.00
_cell.angle_gamma   90.00
#
_symmetry.space_group_name_H-M   'P 1'
#
loop_
_entity.id
_entity.type
_entity.pdbx_description
1 polymer ?
#
loop_
_entity_poly.entity_id
_entity_poly.type
_entity_poly.pdbx_seq_one_letter_code
_entity_poly.pdbx_strand_id
1 'polypeptide(L)'
;HKVQATDGTHIHSAIFTVAAGSTISLNTNTANVGTGVRITGTNFSPSSQITLTYDGYTFVQNSSNDAPTPSNVQTDSNGGFAAIIAIQHSVTGTHTISVQDSANTKATKSITVTPYVFIYPSSGHAGSQVLIPDSQGNGFAANSPITITFDGSIVRTSTTIPTDSTGNFGGSFTVPSNASLGTHHIQISDGNGNTYSTSFTVTDSSTPTYNIQNIATGLNLPDSLAFIPDNGPGVDGSGAFMVNEKNTGNVIVFLNTNGQFSRQTKPFVTVPNLQTGFEDNGLLGIAFDPNWKNSKLVYFYVTRTVSGSVVGEVIRYHATTDSSGNIIADQSVGEKIVLGNIPNFQSGHNGGCLKFDSAGNLYITVSDGWGFVTAQDLKTLQGKMLRITPLASPDASGKLYSIPSGNPFASSTDPSIKKEIWGTGIRNAFTFDIDSQTGRIYASDVGYNAWERIDDFTAAGANAGWPNYEAPPFGNPQNLASYTPQTYWYPHEGVESQTSPEGLQAITGGAFYHGTYYPNLQGAYFFGDYGVHMISALLPSTAQPQIDPASGVPKGQVVPIYYGQDASPVYMAVWNGGLYFIDLTGNVNVLNYRSPSFSTATKCTTCKLTVTSQWTTGESLTGMYSTLRNSTRGLVSSGFTPVTFTLKNGTQYSIAMSNFKNIGFDHWLDTGSTSKQRPISIATDTQITAVYRDTALVLSPSSGPAGTTVTATGTTFSPNHTITITYDGAAVATTPTTIISNSTGGFSATFKVPLGSVGPHKVTATDGTNTHSAVFNDTPG
;
A
#
# COMPACT_ATOMS: atom_id res chain seq x y z
N HIS A 1 14.81 -55.48 -21.34
CA HIS A 1 15.89 -56.43 -20.97
C HIS A 1 15.39 -57.86 -21.18
N LYS A 2 16.23 -58.76 -21.69
CA LYS A 2 15.89 -60.17 -21.92
C LYS A 2 16.73 -61.03 -20.98
N VAL A 3 16.08 -61.80 -20.11
CA VAL A 3 16.73 -62.80 -19.26
C VAL A 3 16.55 -64.17 -19.90
N GLN A 4 17.60 -65.00 -19.85
CA GLN A 4 17.55 -66.36 -20.35
C GLN A 4 18.06 -67.32 -19.29
N ALA A 5 17.35 -68.42 -19.09
CA ALA A 5 17.77 -69.55 -18.28
C ALA A 5 17.99 -70.76 -19.19
N THR A 6 19.06 -71.51 -18.96
CA THR A 6 19.38 -72.71 -19.73
C THR A 6 19.97 -73.80 -18.85
N ASP A 7 19.62 -75.05 -19.15
CA ASP A 7 20.20 -76.26 -18.54
C ASP A 7 21.27 -76.92 -19.42
N GLY A 8 21.66 -76.26 -20.53
CA GLY A 8 22.57 -76.81 -21.54
C GLY A 8 21.87 -77.49 -22.73
N THR A 9 20.56 -77.76 -22.64
CA THR A 9 19.76 -78.38 -23.71
C THR A 9 18.46 -77.64 -24.04
N HIS A 10 17.91 -76.90 -23.08
CA HIS A 10 16.73 -76.05 -23.24
C HIS A 10 17.08 -74.60 -22.90
N ILE A 11 16.53 -73.64 -23.64
CA ILE A 11 16.67 -72.20 -23.36
C ILE A 11 15.28 -71.62 -23.18
N HIS A 12 15.00 -71.12 -21.99
CA HIS A 12 13.80 -70.32 -21.71
C HIS A 12 14.19 -68.86 -21.63
N SER A 13 13.37 -67.97 -22.18
CA SER A 13 13.61 -66.54 -22.09
C SER A 13 12.38 -65.78 -21.66
N ALA A 14 12.58 -64.81 -20.79
CA ALA A 14 11.59 -63.81 -20.41
C ALA A 14 12.09 -62.42 -20.79
N ILE A 15 11.19 -61.57 -21.27
CA ILE A 15 11.47 -60.16 -21.49
C ILE A 15 10.86 -59.40 -20.32
N PHE A 16 11.66 -58.55 -19.69
CA PHE A 16 11.19 -57.61 -18.69
C PHE A 16 11.69 -56.21 -19.03
N THR A 17 10.90 -55.20 -18.69
CA THR A 17 11.32 -53.80 -18.79
C THR A 17 11.93 -53.40 -17.46
N VAL A 18 13.15 -52.86 -17.48
CA VAL A 18 13.64 -52.12 -16.31
C VAL A 18 12.98 -50.76 -16.43
N ALA A 19 12.00 -50.49 -15.56
CA ALA A 19 11.47 -49.15 -15.45
C ALA A 19 12.61 -48.21 -15.03
N ALA A 20 12.66 -47.01 -15.61
CA ALA A 20 13.54 -45.98 -15.08
C ALA A 20 13.18 -45.79 -13.60
N GLY A 21 14.19 -45.75 -12.72
CA GLY A 21 13.95 -45.43 -11.32
C GLY A 21 13.25 -44.08 -11.19
N SER A 22 12.54 -43.88 -10.09
CA SER A 22 11.93 -42.58 -9.80
C SER A 22 13.01 -41.53 -9.65
N THR A 23 12.78 -40.38 -10.27
CA THR A 23 13.77 -39.31 -10.34
C THR A 23 13.10 -37.99 -10.02
N ILE A 24 13.88 -37.10 -9.40
CA ILE A 24 13.51 -35.71 -9.21
C ILE A 24 14.56 -34.79 -9.84
N SER A 25 14.11 -33.63 -10.28
CA SER A 25 14.93 -32.55 -10.83
C SER A 25 14.58 -31.24 -10.15
N LEU A 26 15.57 -30.35 -10.06
CA LEU A 26 15.42 -29.01 -9.51
C LEU A 26 15.64 -28.01 -10.64
N ASN A 27 14.92 -26.88 -10.63
CA ASN A 27 15.18 -25.78 -11.56
C ASN A 27 16.55 -25.11 -11.31
N THR A 28 17.08 -25.23 -10.10
CA THR A 28 18.41 -24.75 -9.71
C THR A 28 19.10 -25.75 -8.77
N ASN A 29 20.44 -25.82 -8.82
CA ASN A 29 21.24 -26.62 -7.87
C ASN A 29 21.84 -25.75 -6.75
N THR A 30 21.63 -24.43 -6.80
CA THR A 30 22.11 -23.47 -5.80
C THR A 30 20.99 -22.49 -5.46
N ALA A 31 20.80 -22.17 -4.18
CA ALA A 31 19.77 -21.24 -3.74
C ALA A 31 20.12 -20.61 -2.39
N ASN A 32 19.51 -19.48 -2.07
CA ASN A 32 19.61 -18.88 -0.74
C ASN A 32 18.42 -19.34 0.10
N VAL A 33 18.52 -19.23 1.43
CA VAL A 33 17.39 -19.42 2.35
C VAL A 33 16.20 -18.54 1.92
N GLY A 34 14.99 -19.07 2.04
CA GLY A 34 13.73 -18.46 1.57
C GLY A 34 13.50 -18.55 0.07
N THR A 35 14.52 -18.80 -0.75
CA THR A 35 14.34 -18.86 -2.21
C THR A 35 13.43 -20.03 -2.59
N GLY A 36 12.42 -19.75 -3.42
CA GLY A 36 11.58 -20.79 -4.01
C GLY A 36 12.39 -21.72 -4.93
N VAL A 37 12.23 -23.03 -4.79
CA VAL A 37 12.85 -24.05 -5.63
C VAL A 37 11.78 -24.98 -6.16
N ARG A 38 11.74 -25.11 -7.49
CA ARG A 38 10.80 -26.00 -8.19
C ARG A 38 11.39 -27.39 -8.30
N ILE A 39 10.65 -28.36 -7.76
CA ILE A 39 10.93 -29.78 -7.82
C ILE A 39 10.00 -30.41 -8.85
N THR A 40 10.55 -31.17 -9.81
CA THR A 40 9.77 -31.98 -10.77
C THR A 40 10.16 -33.44 -10.64
N GLY A 41 9.18 -34.31 -10.38
CA GLY A 41 9.39 -35.75 -10.25
C GLY A 41 8.70 -36.57 -11.34
N THR A 42 9.27 -37.73 -11.67
CA THR A 42 8.75 -38.68 -12.67
C THR A 42 8.92 -40.12 -12.21
N ASN A 43 8.08 -41.02 -12.74
CA ASN A 43 8.06 -42.45 -12.42
C ASN A 43 7.74 -42.77 -10.96
N PHE A 44 6.91 -41.96 -10.30
CA PHE A 44 6.29 -42.31 -9.01
C PHE A 44 5.00 -43.08 -9.25
N SER A 45 4.37 -43.59 -8.19
CA SER A 45 3.09 -44.29 -8.31
C SER A 45 1.99 -43.33 -8.77
N PRO A 46 1.17 -43.66 -9.79
CA PRO A 46 0.09 -42.79 -10.26
C PRO A 46 -0.89 -42.40 -9.16
N SER A 47 -1.38 -41.16 -9.20
CA SER A 47 -2.29 -40.60 -8.19
C SER A 47 -1.84 -40.80 -6.74
N SER A 48 -0.53 -40.86 -6.48
CA SER A 48 0.04 -41.02 -5.16
C SER A 48 0.37 -39.67 -4.53
N GLN A 49 0.12 -39.57 -3.23
CA GLN A 49 0.50 -38.40 -2.44
C GLN A 49 2.02 -38.36 -2.26
N ILE A 50 2.60 -37.17 -2.39
CA ILE A 50 4.02 -36.90 -2.25
C ILE A 50 4.31 -36.24 -0.90
N THR A 51 5.29 -36.78 -0.20
CA THR A 51 5.95 -36.18 0.97
C THR A 51 7.30 -35.62 0.54
N LEU A 52 7.55 -34.36 0.86
CA LEU A 52 8.81 -33.65 0.60
C LEU A 52 9.55 -33.43 1.92
N THR A 53 10.87 -33.60 1.92
CA THR A 53 11.74 -33.35 3.09
C THR A 53 13.01 -32.58 2.68
N TYR A 54 13.54 -31.78 3.59
CA TYR A 54 14.81 -31.07 3.52
C TYR A 54 15.69 -31.48 4.69
N ASP A 55 16.83 -32.11 4.43
CA ASP A 55 17.72 -32.70 5.45
C ASP A 55 17.00 -33.62 6.46
N GLY A 56 15.96 -34.31 5.99
CA GLY A 56 15.14 -35.19 6.81
C GLY A 56 14.01 -34.49 7.57
N TYR A 57 13.97 -33.15 7.58
CA TYR A 57 12.82 -32.39 8.04
C TYR A 57 11.74 -32.42 6.97
N THR A 58 10.58 -32.96 7.30
CA THR A 58 9.41 -32.88 6.41
C THR A 58 9.01 -31.43 6.28
N PHE A 59 8.79 -30.95 5.04
CA PHE A 59 8.08 -29.69 4.84
C PHE A 59 6.70 -29.86 5.47
N VAL A 60 6.52 -29.33 6.68
CA VAL A 60 5.36 -29.61 7.53
C VAL A 60 4.13 -29.00 6.88
N GLN A 61 3.46 -29.80 6.05
CA GLN A 61 2.02 -29.78 5.94
C GLN A 61 1.51 -30.30 7.28
N ASN A 62 1.13 -29.40 8.20
CA ASN A 62 0.74 -29.77 9.56
C ASN A 62 -0.25 -30.94 9.51
N SER A 63 0.17 -32.10 10.00
CA SER A 63 -0.63 -33.33 10.04
C SER A 63 -1.53 -33.38 11.27
N SER A 64 -1.80 -32.25 11.93
CA SER A 64 -2.91 -32.18 12.88
C SER A 64 -4.20 -32.33 12.09
N ASN A 65 -5.01 -33.30 12.47
CA ASN A 65 -6.16 -33.83 11.74
C ASN A 65 -7.33 -32.84 11.50
N ASP A 66 -7.09 -31.53 11.59
CA ASP A 66 -8.11 -30.47 11.65
C ASP A 66 -8.12 -29.51 10.45
N ALA A 67 -7.32 -29.75 9.38
CA ALA A 67 -7.41 -28.96 8.14
C ALA A 67 -7.14 -29.79 6.87
N PRO A 68 -7.87 -29.58 5.77
CA PRO A 68 -7.32 -29.86 4.44
C PRO A 68 -6.24 -28.80 4.19
N THR A 69 -4.98 -29.20 4.36
CA THR A 69 -3.81 -28.46 3.86
C THR A 69 -3.99 -28.11 2.38
N PRO A 70 -3.34 -27.06 1.85
CA PRO A 70 -3.27 -26.82 0.42
C PRO A 70 -2.98 -28.13 -0.29
N SER A 71 -3.86 -28.47 -1.24
CA SER A 71 -4.03 -29.84 -1.73
C SER A 71 -2.69 -30.53 -1.90
N ASN A 72 -2.48 -31.59 -1.11
CA ASN A 72 -1.21 -32.30 -1.02
C ASN A 72 -0.69 -32.60 -2.43
N VAL A 73 0.62 -32.37 -2.65
CA VAL A 73 1.24 -32.65 -3.95
C VAL A 73 0.93 -34.10 -4.30
N GLN A 74 0.17 -34.31 -5.37
CA GLN A 74 -0.19 -35.64 -5.84
C GLN A 74 0.38 -35.81 -7.24
N THR A 75 0.89 -37.01 -7.53
CA THR A 75 1.30 -37.34 -8.87
C THR A 75 0.10 -37.39 -9.81
N ASP A 76 0.30 -37.06 -11.07
CA ASP A 76 -0.65 -37.28 -12.14
C ASP A 76 -0.87 -38.79 -12.42
N SER A 77 -1.71 -39.09 -13.41
CA SER A 77 -2.00 -40.45 -13.84
C SER A 77 -0.79 -41.19 -14.43
N ASN A 78 0.30 -40.49 -14.75
CA ASN A 78 1.55 -41.03 -15.25
C ASN A 78 2.64 -41.11 -14.17
N GLY A 79 2.35 -40.76 -12.92
CA GLY A 79 3.34 -40.75 -11.85
C GLY A 79 4.28 -39.54 -11.87
N GLY A 80 3.92 -38.46 -12.58
CA GLY A 80 4.65 -37.20 -12.62
C GLY A 80 4.10 -36.19 -11.62
N PHE A 81 4.94 -35.31 -11.06
CA PHE A 81 4.48 -34.21 -10.20
C PHE A 81 5.38 -32.98 -10.31
N ALA A 82 4.86 -31.83 -9.88
CA ALA A 82 5.66 -30.63 -9.64
C ALA A 82 5.25 -29.97 -8.32
N ALA A 83 6.22 -29.37 -7.62
CA ALA A 83 6.02 -28.62 -6.39
C ALA A 83 7.04 -27.48 -6.29
N ILE A 84 6.72 -26.42 -5.53
CA ILE A 84 7.66 -25.36 -5.16
C ILE A 84 7.79 -25.35 -3.64
N ILE A 85 9.02 -25.36 -3.15
CA ILE A 85 9.37 -25.25 -1.73
C ILE A 85 10.22 -24.00 -1.51
N ALA A 86 10.14 -23.37 -0.34
CA ALA A 86 11.13 -22.39 0.08
C ALA A 86 12.31 -23.11 0.76
N ILE A 87 13.54 -22.71 0.47
CA ILE A 87 14.71 -23.27 1.15
C ILE A 87 14.70 -22.86 2.62
N GLN A 88 14.80 -23.87 3.49
CA GLN A 88 14.70 -23.73 4.94
C GLN A 88 15.97 -23.09 5.53
N HIS A 89 15.83 -22.45 6.68
CA HIS A 89 16.95 -21.93 7.45
C HIS A 89 18.02 -23.02 7.69
N SER A 90 19.20 -22.78 7.14
CA SER A 90 20.31 -23.71 7.16
C SER A 90 21.62 -23.00 6.84
N VAL A 91 22.71 -23.59 7.32
CA VAL A 91 24.06 -23.07 7.09
C VAL A 91 24.43 -23.14 5.61
N THR A 92 25.48 -22.42 5.20
CA THR A 92 26.04 -22.62 3.85
C THR A 92 26.49 -24.06 3.63
N GLY A 93 26.30 -24.58 2.41
CA GLY A 93 26.85 -25.87 1.99
C GLY A 93 25.83 -26.74 1.27
N THR A 94 26.09 -28.05 1.22
CA THR A 94 25.25 -29.00 0.49
C THR A 94 24.19 -29.60 1.40
N HIS A 95 22.92 -29.48 0.99
CA HIS A 95 21.73 -30.00 1.67
C HIS A 95 20.99 -30.98 0.78
N THR A 96 20.14 -31.83 1.37
CA THR A 96 19.43 -32.91 0.67
C THR A 96 17.93 -32.68 0.66
N ILE A 97 17.36 -32.59 -0.54
CA ILE A 97 15.91 -32.67 -0.77
C ILE A 97 15.56 -34.13 -1.04
N SER A 98 14.61 -34.69 -0.29
CA SER A 98 14.09 -36.04 -0.52
C SER A 98 12.59 -36.03 -0.76
N VAL A 99 12.16 -36.92 -1.66
CA VAL A 99 10.77 -37.09 -2.06
C VAL A 99 10.38 -38.55 -1.83
N GLN A 100 9.22 -38.76 -1.25
CA GLN A 100 8.63 -40.08 -1.03
C GLN A 100 7.15 -40.08 -1.42
N ASP A 101 6.71 -41.05 -2.23
CA ASP A 101 5.29 -41.25 -2.50
C ASP A 101 4.64 -42.18 -1.45
N SER A 102 3.30 -42.27 -1.45
CA SER A 102 2.56 -43.14 -0.53
C SER A 102 2.79 -44.63 -0.73
N ALA A 103 3.38 -45.03 -1.86
CA ALA A 103 3.84 -46.40 -2.11
C ALA A 103 5.28 -46.67 -1.63
N ASN A 104 5.89 -45.70 -0.93
CA ASN A 104 7.28 -45.73 -0.45
C ASN A 104 8.36 -45.66 -1.52
N THR A 105 8.02 -45.19 -2.71
CA THR A 105 8.97 -44.89 -3.78
C THR A 105 9.71 -43.61 -3.44
N LYS A 106 11.05 -43.61 -3.51
CA LYS A 106 11.90 -42.51 -3.04
C LYS A 106 12.83 -41.99 -4.12
N ALA A 107 13.09 -40.68 -4.09
CA ALA A 107 14.15 -40.05 -4.86
C ALA A 107 14.77 -38.90 -4.05
N THR A 108 16.05 -38.59 -4.28
CA THR A 108 16.76 -37.49 -3.60
C THR A 108 17.55 -36.64 -4.58
N LYS A 109 17.81 -35.40 -4.20
CA LYS A 109 18.67 -34.46 -4.92
C LYS A 109 19.33 -33.50 -3.94
N SER A 110 20.57 -33.14 -4.21
CA SER A 110 21.28 -32.14 -3.43
C SER A 110 21.06 -30.73 -3.96
N ILE A 111 21.02 -29.76 -3.05
CA ILE A 111 21.06 -28.32 -3.35
C ILE A 111 22.15 -27.67 -2.51
N THR A 112 22.86 -26.70 -3.07
CA THR A 112 23.86 -25.93 -2.32
C THR A 112 23.26 -24.61 -1.84
N VAL A 113 23.23 -24.41 -0.52
CA VAL A 113 22.85 -23.16 0.13
C VAL A 113 24.01 -22.17 0.09
N THR A 114 23.73 -20.98 -0.46
CA THR A 114 24.69 -19.88 -0.55
C THR A 114 24.31 -18.71 0.36
N PRO A 115 25.30 -17.95 0.88
CA PRO A 115 25.04 -16.78 1.70
C PRO A 115 24.20 -15.71 0.98
N TYR A 116 23.29 -15.08 1.71
CA TYR A 116 22.48 -13.95 1.24
C TYR A 116 22.26 -12.94 2.36
N VAL A 117 22.30 -11.64 2.02
CA VAL A 117 21.98 -10.59 2.97
C VAL A 117 21.11 -9.53 2.31
N PHE A 118 19.95 -9.26 2.91
CA PHE A 118 19.16 -8.08 2.59
C PHE A 118 19.62 -6.90 3.46
N ILE A 119 19.88 -5.75 2.81
CA ILE A 119 20.27 -4.50 3.47
C ILE A 119 19.24 -3.42 3.18
N TYR A 120 18.93 -2.61 4.19
CA TYR A 120 18.06 -1.45 4.03
C TYR A 120 18.55 -0.23 4.84
N PRO A 121 18.51 0.99 4.28
CA PRO A 121 18.23 1.25 2.88
C PRO A 121 19.41 0.82 1.99
N SER A 122 19.16 0.60 0.70
CA SER A 122 20.22 0.32 -0.29
C SER A 122 20.85 1.59 -0.87
N SER A 123 20.35 2.76 -0.46
CA SER A 123 20.91 4.07 -0.77
C SER A 123 20.64 5.04 0.37
N GLY A 124 21.47 6.07 0.49
CA GLY A 124 21.35 7.04 1.58
C GLY A 124 22.54 7.98 1.60
N HIS A 125 22.75 8.70 2.70
CA HIS A 125 23.83 9.66 2.81
C HIS A 125 25.08 9.03 3.46
N ALA A 126 26.22 9.69 3.29
CA ALA A 126 27.38 9.38 4.11
C ALA A 126 27.02 9.54 5.60
N GLY A 127 27.40 8.57 6.43
CA GLY A 127 27.02 8.54 7.86
C GLY A 127 25.63 7.97 8.15
N SER A 128 24.83 7.61 7.15
CA SER A 128 23.57 6.91 7.38
C SER A 128 23.80 5.52 7.99
N GLN A 129 22.88 5.09 8.86
CA GLN A 129 22.84 3.71 9.33
C GLN A 129 22.19 2.83 8.26
N VAL A 130 22.79 1.66 8.03
CA VAL A 130 22.23 0.59 7.20
C VAL A 130 21.90 -0.57 8.11
N LEU A 131 20.67 -1.03 8.02
CA LEU A 131 20.11 -2.14 8.77
C LEU A 131 20.22 -3.43 7.95
N ILE A 132 20.52 -4.50 8.65
CA ILE A 132 20.31 -5.89 8.24
C ILE A 132 19.24 -6.37 9.21
N PRO A 133 17.96 -6.40 8.80
CA PRO A 133 16.91 -6.83 9.73
C PRO A 133 17.20 -8.24 10.24
N ASP A 134 16.67 -8.58 11.41
CA ASP A 134 16.92 -9.90 12.00
C ASP A 134 16.45 -11.02 11.06
N SER A 135 17.21 -12.11 11.02
CA SER A 135 17.03 -13.23 10.08
C SER A 135 17.03 -12.86 8.59
N GLN A 136 17.59 -11.70 8.20
CA GLN A 136 17.76 -11.29 6.80
C GLN A 136 19.19 -11.44 6.28
N GLY A 137 20.14 -11.80 7.15
CA GLY A 137 21.43 -12.33 6.75
C GLY A 137 21.43 -13.84 6.97
N ASN A 138 21.39 -14.64 5.90
CA ASN A 138 21.14 -16.08 5.98
C ASN A 138 22.18 -16.89 5.19
N GLY A 139 22.26 -18.18 5.49
CA GLY A 139 23.10 -19.12 4.74
C GLY A 139 24.60 -18.91 4.97
N PHE A 140 25.02 -18.50 6.16
CA PHE A 140 26.42 -18.44 6.58
C PHE A 140 26.80 -19.64 7.46
N ALA A 141 28.06 -19.75 7.89
CA ALA A 141 28.46 -20.77 8.85
C ALA A 141 27.80 -20.52 10.23
N ALA A 142 27.46 -21.58 10.95
CA ALA A 142 26.87 -21.49 12.29
C ALA A 142 27.82 -20.87 13.32
N ASN A 143 27.29 -20.04 14.22
CA ASN A 143 28.01 -19.44 15.36
C ASN A 143 29.31 -18.70 14.96
N SER A 144 29.32 -18.07 13.79
CA SER A 144 30.50 -17.47 13.17
C SER A 144 30.42 -15.94 13.23
N PRO A 145 31.52 -15.22 13.52
CA PRO A 145 31.52 -13.76 13.54
C PRO A 145 31.38 -13.19 12.12
N ILE A 146 30.55 -12.16 11.96
CA ILE A 146 30.38 -11.43 10.70
C ILE A 146 31.31 -10.23 10.64
N THR A 147 31.99 -10.08 9.50
CA THR A 147 32.76 -8.89 9.12
C THR A 147 32.10 -8.22 7.93
N ILE A 148 31.94 -6.89 8.00
CA ILE A 148 31.38 -6.08 6.92
C ILE A 148 32.46 -5.12 6.44
N THR A 149 32.66 -5.04 5.13
CA THR A 149 33.55 -4.07 4.50
C THR A 149 32.79 -3.20 3.50
N PHE A 150 33.22 -1.94 3.38
CA PHE A 150 32.75 -0.95 2.43
C PHE A 150 33.96 -0.47 1.62
N ASP A 151 33.94 -0.73 0.31
CA ASP A 151 35.10 -0.61 -0.59
C ASP A 151 36.37 -1.27 -0.03
N GLY A 152 36.21 -2.45 0.56
CA GLY A 152 37.30 -3.24 1.16
C GLY A 152 37.80 -2.75 2.52
N SER A 153 37.28 -1.62 3.03
CA SER A 153 37.58 -1.14 4.39
C SER A 153 36.54 -1.65 5.38
N ILE A 154 36.98 -2.23 6.51
CA ILE A 154 36.05 -2.69 7.56
C ILE A 154 35.24 -1.51 8.10
N VAL A 155 33.92 -1.66 8.14
CA VAL A 155 33.02 -0.64 8.72
C VAL A 155 32.72 -0.95 10.17
N ARG A 156 32.42 0.11 10.91
CA ARG A 156 32.04 0.02 12.32
C ARG A 156 30.59 -0.44 12.43
N THR A 157 30.39 -1.53 13.16
CA THR A 157 29.09 -2.01 13.63
C THR A 157 28.82 -1.47 15.05
N SER A 158 27.55 -1.47 15.47
CA SER A 158 27.18 -1.08 16.84
C SER A 158 27.66 -2.09 17.88
N THR A 159 27.64 -3.37 17.53
CA THR A 159 28.09 -4.51 18.34
C THR A 159 28.78 -5.56 17.46
N THR A 160 29.44 -6.55 18.06
CA THR A 160 29.82 -7.77 17.33
C THR A 160 28.56 -8.47 16.86
N ILE A 161 28.56 -8.95 15.61
CA ILE A 161 27.43 -9.64 14.98
C ILE A 161 27.83 -11.10 14.74
N PRO A 162 27.44 -12.05 15.60
CA PRO A 162 27.57 -13.47 15.31
C PRO A 162 26.37 -14.00 14.52
N THR A 163 26.57 -15.07 13.76
CA THR A 163 25.47 -15.90 13.28
C THR A 163 24.96 -16.83 14.38
N ASP A 164 23.70 -17.26 14.28
CA ASP A 164 23.10 -18.28 15.15
C ASP A 164 23.53 -19.72 14.74
N SER A 165 22.90 -20.74 15.34
CA SER A 165 23.18 -22.15 15.04
C SER A 165 22.78 -22.58 13.62
N THR A 166 21.91 -21.83 12.95
CA THR A 166 21.44 -22.07 11.59
C THR A 166 22.15 -21.20 10.56
N GLY A 167 23.07 -20.33 11.00
CA GLY A 167 23.84 -19.45 10.10
C GLY A 167 23.12 -18.15 9.74
N ASN A 168 22.10 -17.76 10.51
CA ASN A 168 21.36 -16.50 10.33
C ASN A 168 21.89 -15.40 11.25
N PHE A 169 21.69 -14.13 10.87
CA PHE A 169 22.01 -12.98 11.69
C PHE A 169 21.20 -11.74 11.26
N GLY A 170 21.13 -10.77 12.18
CA GLY A 170 20.74 -9.39 11.94
C GLY A 170 21.79 -8.42 12.48
N GLY A 171 21.62 -7.13 12.21
CA GLY A 171 22.48 -6.10 12.76
C GLY A 171 22.43 -4.78 12.01
N SER A 172 23.44 -3.94 12.23
CA SER A 172 23.57 -2.69 11.50
C SER A 172 25.01 -2.23 11.39
N PHE A 173 25.29 -1.42 10.38
CA PHE A 173 26.55 -0.71 10.21
C PHE A 173 26.31 0.73 9.76
N THR A 174 27.31 1.58 9.93
CA THR A 174 27.23 2.98 9.48
C THR A 174 28.04 3.17 8.21
N VAL A 175 27.46 3.81 7.21
CA VAL A 175 28.16 4.23 5.98
C VAL A 175 29.29 5.19 6.38
N PRO A 176 30.52 5.02 5.87
CA PRO A 176 31.63 5.93 6.20
C PRO A 176 31.25 7.40 5.97
N SER A 177 31.53 8.27 6.95
CA SER A 177 31.17 9.69 6.87
C SER A 177 31.92 10.47 5.79
N ASN A 178 33.00 9.90 5.26
CA ASN A 178 33.81 10.41 4.16
C ASN A 178 33.55 9.67 2.82
N ALA A 179 32.53 8.82 2.74
CA ALA A 179 32.18 8.15 1.49
C ALA A 179 31.81 9.18 0.41
N SER A 180 32.33 9.00 -0.80
CA SER A 180 32.00 9.84 -1.95
C SER A 180 30.57 9.58 -2.44
N LEU A 181 30.04 10.46 -3.29
CA LEU A 181 28.77 10.17 -3.98
C LEU A 181 28.96 9.05 -5.01
N GLY A 182 27.96 8.18 -5.16
CA GLY A 182 27.97 7.09 -6.14
C GLY A 182 27.74 5.70 -5.54
N THR A 183 27.94 4.67 -6.35
CA THR A 183 27.76 3.28 -5.93
C THR A 183 29.05 2.74 -5.31
N HIS A 184 28.90 2.11 -4.14
CA HIS A 184 29.98 1.55 -3.34
C HIS A 184 29.79 0.06 -3.11
N HIS A 185 30.88 -0.69 -3.01
CA HIS A 185 30.85 -2.13 -2.84
C HIS A 185 30.76 -2.50 -1.36
N ILE A 186 29.81 -3.36 -1.01
CA ILE A 186 29.71 -3.96 0.31
C ILE A 186 30.01 -5.45 0.21
N GLN A 187 30.94 -5.92 1.04
CA GLN A 187 31.20 -7.35 1.21
C GLN A 187 30.98 -7.74 2.66
N ILE A 188 30.21 -8.79 2.85
CA ILE A 188 29.86 -9.37 4.14
C ILE A 188 30.44 -10.78 4.17
N SER A 189 31.22 -11.10 5.20
CA SER A 189 31.89 -12.39 5.32
C SER A 189 31.80 -12.96 6.73
N ASP A 190 31.68 -14.27 6.85
CA ASP A 190 31.84 -14.96 8.13
C ASP A 190 33.31 -15.33 8.42
N GLY A 191 33.57 -15.84 9.63
CA GLY A 191 34.90 -16.30 10.05
C GLY A 191 35.42 -17.54 9.29
N ASN A 192 34.58 -18.17 8.48
CA ASN A 192 34.90 -19.36 7.69
C ASN A 192 35.20 -19.02 6.23
N GLY A 193 35.13 -17.73 5.86
CA GLY A 193 35.43 -17.24 4.51
C GLY A 193 34.27 -17.31 3.53
N ASN A 194 33.04 -17.59 3.99
CA ASN A 194 31.85 -17.50 3.15
C ASN A 194 31.47 -16.03 3.00
N THR A 195 31.11 -15.61 1.78
CA THR A 195 30.93 -14.19 1.45
C THR A 195 29.65 -13.94 0.69
N TYR A 196 29.00 -12.82 1.00
CA TYR A 196 27.97 -12.18 0.18
C TYR A 196 28.42 -10.78 -0.21
N SER A 197 28.16 -10.37 -1.45
CA SER A 197 28.50 -9.03 -1.94
C SER A 197 27.27 -8.32 -2.49
N THR A 198 27.15 -7.04 -2.19
CA THR A 198 26.07 -6.16 -2.67
C THR A 198 26.64 -4.75 -2.85
N SER A 199 25.78 -3.78 -3.18
CA SER A 199 26.18 -2.39 -3.33
C SER A 199 25.27 -1.46 -2.54
N PHE A 200 25.82 -0.30 -2.16
CA PHE A 200 25.07 0.80 -1.57
C PHE A 200 25.35 2.07 -2.35
N THR A 201 24.31 2.83 -2.66
CA THR A 201 24.46 4.11 -3.38
C THR A 201 24.45 5.27 -2.40
N VAL A 202 25.61 5.93 -2.25
CA VAL A 202 25.73 7.17 -1.49
C VAL A 202 25.20 8.32 -2.34
N THR A 203 24.21 9.02 -1.80
CA THR A 203 23.46 10.10 -2.44
C THR A 203 23.74 11.43 -1.76
N ASP A 204 23.54 12.51 -2.52
CA ASP A 204 23.71 13.88 -2.00
C ASP A 204 22.83 14.12 -0.78
N SER A 205 23.32 14.90 0.19
CA SER A 205 22.58 15.24 1.42
C SER A 205 21.25 16.00 1.18
N SER A 206 21.02 16.50 -0.02
CA SER A 206 19.75 17.09 -0.45
C SER A 206 18.75 16.07 -1.00
N THR A 207 19.17 14.85 -1.30
CA THR A 207 18.27 13.78 -1.78
C THR A 207 17.30 13.38 -0.66
N PRO A 208 15.98 13.41 -0.88
CA PRO A 208 15.01 12.97 0.10
C PRO A 208 15.18 11.50 0.51
N THR A 209 14.98 11.23 1.80
CA THR A 209 14.90 9.88 2.36
C THR A 209 13.58 9.68 3.07
N TYR A 210 13.16 8.42 3.15
CA TYR A 210 11.96 8.04 3.89
C TYR A 210 12.23 8.10 5.39
N ASN A 211 11.28 8.68 6.13
CA ASN A 211 11.27 8.65 7.59
C ASN A 211 9.82 8.58 8.08
N ILE A 212 9.66 8.14 9.33
CA ILE A 212 8.36 8.07 9.98
C ILE A 212 8.25 9.22 10.96
N GLN A 213 7.13 9.94 10.88
CA GLN A 213 6.75 10.92 11.88
C GLN A 213 5.52 10.41 12.62
N ASN A 214 5.63 10.29 13.93
CA ASN A 214 4.47 10.06 14.78
C ASN A 214 3.62 11.35 14.87
N ILE A 215 2.31 11.21 14.65
CA ILE A 215 1.35 12.32 14.70
C ILE A 215 0.31 12.19 15.82
N ALA A 216 0.16 10.99 16.39
CA ALA A 216 -0.64 10.74 17.58
C ALA A 216 -0.16 9.48 18.32
N THR A 217 -0.37 9.44 19.64
CA THR A 217 -0.03 8.31 20.52
C THR A 217 -1.14 8.05 21.55
N GLY A 218 -0.98 6.98 22.34
CA GLY A 218 -1.85 6.69 23.49
C GLY A 218 -3.18 6.06 23.11
N LEU A 219 -3.24 5.38 21.97
CA LEU A 219 -4.35 4.53 21.56
C LEU A 219 -4.18 3.13 22.17
N ASN A 220 -5.30 2.48 22.49
CA ASN A 220 -5.30 1.12 23.02
C ASN A 220 -5.61 0.11 21.91
N LEU A 221 -4.59 -0.60 21.42
CA LEU A 221 -4.68 -1.61 20.35
C LEU A 221 -5.50 -1.10 19.15
N PRO A 222 -5.03 -0.06 18.45
CA PRO A 222 -5.73 0.46 17.29
C PRO A 222 -5.71 -0.56 16.13
N ASP A 223 -6.84 -0.75 15.44
CA ASP A 223 -6.99 -1.79 14.40
C ASP A 223 -7.19 -1.20 12.99
N SER A 224 -8.04 -0.17 12.86
CA SER A 224 -8.25 0.52 11.59
C SER A 224 -8.47 2.02 11.78
N LEU A 225 -8.28 2.77 10.69
CA LEU A 225 -8.50 4.22 10.64
C LEU A 225 -9.21 4.62 9.36
N ALA A 226 -10.01 5.68 9.42
CA ALA A 226 -10.54 6.35 8.24
C ALA A 226 -10.59 7.87 8.45
N PHE A 227 -10.25 8.60 7.39
CA PHE A 227 -10.40 10.05 7.35
C PHE A 227 -11.85 10.44 7.07
N ILE A 228 -12.33 11.47 7.77
CA ILE A 228 -13.68 11.99 7.62
C ILE A 228 -13.75 12.76 6.29
N PRO A 229 -14.64 12.37 5.35
CA PRO A 229 -14.74 13.04 4.06
C PRO A 229 -15.63 14.28 4.16
N ASP A 230 -15.07 15.47 4.19
CA ASP A 230 -15.85 16.72 4.39
C ASP A 230 -16.46 17.27 3.06
N ASN A 231 -15.89 16.90 1.91
CA ASN A 231 -16.30 17.22 0.52
C ASN A 231 -16.18 15.97 -0.37
N GLY A 232 -16.19 14.78 0.22
CA GLY A 232 -16.11 13.49 -0.45
C GLY A 232 -14.78 12.77 -0.20
N PRO A 233 -14.67 11.47 -0.54
CA PRO A 233 -13.44 10.71 -0.39
C PRO A 233 -12.28 11.39 -1.16
N GLY A 234 -11.29 11.90 -0.43
CA GLY A 234 -10.05 12.44 -1.01
C GLY A 234 -10.11 13.87 -1.56
N VAL A 235 -11.13 14.70 -1.26
CA VAL A 235 -11.28 16.03 -1.91
C VAL A 235 -11.42 17.24 -0.95
N ASP A 236 -11.21 17.12 0.36
CA ASP A 236 -11.02 18.26 1.29
C ASP A 236 -10.47 17.81 2.66
N GLY A 237 -10.06 18.60 3.65
CA GLY A 237 -10.07 20.04 3.91
C GLY A 237 -9.96 20.30 5.42
N SER A 238 -10.61 19.49 6.27
CA SER A 238 -10.28 19.47 7.71
C SER A 238 -9.13 18.53 8.00
N GLY A 239 -9.18 17.32 7.45
CA GLY A 239 -8.27 16.21 7.73
C GLY A 239 -8.53 15.53 9.07
N ALA A 240 -9.70 15.64 9.69
CA ALA A 240 -10.03 14.82 10.87
C ALA A 240 -10.15 13.33 10.50
N PHE A 241 -9.92 12.43 11.46
CA PHE A 241 -10.05 11.00 11.25
C PHE A 241 -10.56 10.29 12.50
N MET A 242 -11.03 9.06 12.31
CA MET A 242 -11.43 8.15 13.38
C MET A 242 -10.50 6.93 13.40
N VAL A 243 -10.22 6.41 14.59
CA VAL A 243 -9.47 5.19 14.83
C VAL A 243 -10.27 4.26 15.71
N ASN A 244 -10.37 2.99 15.32
CA ASN A 244 -10.97 1.94 16.13
C ASN A 244 -9.96 1.41 17.16
N GLU A 245 -10.31 1.45 18.44
CA GLU A 245 -9.62 0.68 19.49
C GLU A 245 -10.30 -0.68 19.64
N LYS A 246 -9.57 -1.75 19.28
CA LYS A 246 -10.08 -3.09 19.03
C LYS A 246 -10.90 -3.67 20.18
N ASN A 247 -10.29 -3.72 21.37
CA ASN A 247 -10.85 -4.41 22.54
C ASN A 247 -11.70 -3.52 23.44
N THR A 248 -11.45 -2.21 23.45
CA THR A 248 -12.26 -1.27 24.24
C THR A 248 -13.58 -0.95 23.56
N GLY A 249 -13.65 -1.14 22.23
CA GLY A 249 -14.77 -0.74 21.39
C GLY A 249 -14.88 0.77 21.21
N ASN A 250 -13.89 1.54 21.66
CA ASN A 250 -13.89 2.99 21.48
C ASN A 250 -13.55 3.34 20.03
N VAL A 251 -14.33 4.26 19.46
CA VAL A 251 -13.97 4.95 18.22
C VAL A 251 -13.39 6.30 18.59
N ILE A 252 -12.09 6.46 18.47
CA ILE A 252 -11.36 7.69 18.85
C ILE A 252 -11.33 8.66 17.68
N VAL A 253 -11.76 9.90 17.92
CA VAL A 253 -11.73 10.95 16.90
C VAL A 253 -10.51 11.85 17.11
N PHE A 254 -9.77 12.10 16.04
CA PHE A 254 -8.75 13.13 15.98
C PHE A 254 -9.22 14.27 15.09
N LEU A 255 -9.29 15.45 15.66
CA LEU A 255 -9.53 16.68 14.92
C LEU A 255 -8.22 17.19 14.34
N ASN A 256 -8.24 17.63 13.09
CA ASN A 256 -7.13 18.32 12.49
C ASN A 256 -7.40 19.82 12.49
N THR A 257 -6.49 20.57 13.11
CA THR A 257 -6.51 22.03 13.15
C THR A 257 -5.20 22.55 12.58
N ASN A 258 -5.21 23.03 11.34
CA ASN A 258 -4.04 23.56 10.62
C ASN A 258 -2.86 22.57 10.50
N GLY A 259 -3.15 21.30 10.22
CA GLY A 259 -2.15 20.24 10.05
C GLY A 259 -1.66 19.62 11.36
N GLN A 260 -2.26 19.99 12.50
CA GLN A 260 -2.00 19.38 13.80
C GLN A 260 -3.20 18.56 14.23
N PHE A 261 -2.95 17.31 14.64
CA PHE A 261 -3.98 16.39 15.08
C PHE A 261 -4.12 16.41 16.60
N SER A 262 -5.35 16.53 17.08
CA SER A 262 -5.67 16.49 18.51
C SER A 262 -6.81 15.54 18.79
N ARG A 263 -6.62 14.64 19.76
CA ARG A 263 -7.66 13.71 20.22
C ARG A 263 -8.83 14.48 20.81
N GLN A 264 -10.06 14.12 20.44
CA GLN A 264 -11.28 14.63 21.07
C GLN A 264 -11.39 14.15 22.53
N THR A 265 -12.11 14.92 23.34
CA THR A 265 -12.28 14.61 24.78
C THR A 265 -13.22 13.44 25.05
N LYS A 266 -14.03 13.06 24.05
CA LYS A 266 -14.92 11.89 24.09
C LYS A 266 -14.70 11.04 22.85
N PRO A 267 -14.85 9.71 22.96
CA PRO A 267 -14.93 8.87 21.76
C PRO A 267 -16.20 9.22 20.97
N PHE A 268 -16.21 8.91 19.68
CA PHE A 268 -17.41 8.97 18.85
C PHE A 268 -18.49 8.06 19.42
N VAL A 269 -18.12 6.82 19.73
CA VAL A 269 -18.95 5.82 20.42
C VAL A 269 -18.05 4.82 21.13
N THR A 270 -18.58 4.15 22.15
CA THR A 270 -18.04 2.88 22.67
C THR A 270 -19.01 1.78 22.25
N VAL A 271 -18.61 0.95 21.28
CA VAL A 271 -19.45 -0.13 20.75
C VAL A 271 -19.55 -1.25 21.79
N PRO A 272 -20.76 -1.61 22.24
CA PRO A 272 -20.93 -2.62 23.27
C PRO A 272 -20.89 -4.05 22.71
N ASN A 273 -20.75 -5.02 23.62
CA ASN A 273 -20.93 -6.46 23.40
C ASN A 273 -19.99 -7.06 22.34
N LEU A 274 -18.78 -6.51 22.23
CA LEU A 274 -17.75 -7.06 21.36
C LEU A 274 -17.24 -8.39 21.91
N GLN A 275 -17.04 -9.35 21.01
CA GLN A 275 -16.16 -10.47 21.27
C GLN A 275 -14.71 -9.95 21.20
N THR A 276 -13.88 -10.32 22.17
CA THR A 276 -12.48 -9.86 22.31
C THR A 276 -11.55 -10.97 22.80
N GLY A 277 -12.04 -12.21 22.84
CA GLY A 277 -11.32 -13.37 23.42
C GLY A 277 -10.20 -13.95 22.54
N PHE A 278 -10.05 -13.49 21.30
CA PHE A 278 -9.01 -13.94 20.37
C PHE A 278 -8.34 -12.74 19.68
N GLU A 279 -7.12 -12.91 19.18
CA GLU A 279 -6.26 -11.82 18.68
C GLU A 279 -6.88 -10.99 17.55
N ASP A 280 -7.71 -11.61 16.71
CA ASP A 280 -8.39 -10.98 15.56
C ASP A 280 -9.81 -10.50 15.87
N ASN A 281 -10.27 -10.57 17.12
CA ASN A 281 -11.61 -10.13 17.49
C ASN A 281 -11.67 -8.67 17.91
N GLY A 282 -12.83 -8.05 17.78
CA GLY A 282 -13.16 -6.76 18.37
C GLY A 282 -13.88 -5.85 17.39
N LEU A 283 -13.58 -4.57 17.51
CA LEU A 283 -13.96 -3.52 16.57
C LEU A 283 -12.87 -3.41 15.50
N LEU A 284 -13.16 -3.87 14.28
CA LEU A 284 -12.15 -4.10 13.24
C LEU A 284 -12.21 -3.01 12.18
N GLY A 285 -13.10 -3.11 11.19
CA GLY A 285 -13.18 -2.14 10.08
C GLY A 285 -13.90 -0.84 10.39
N ILE A 286 -13.59 0.19 9.60
CA ILE A 286 -14.26 1.49 9.58
C ILE A 286 -14.37 2.00 8.13
N ALA A 287 -15.55 2.51 7.76
CA ALA A 287 -15.73 3.22 6.49
C ALA A 287 -16.79 4.32 6.62
N PHE A 288 -16.50 5.50 6.08
CA PHE A 288 -17.48 6.57 5.97
C PHE A 288 -18.32 6.39 4.71
N ASP A 289 -19.61 6.69 4.82
CA ASP A 289 -20.48 6.84 3.67
C ASP A 289 -19.88 7.87 2.68
N PRO A 290 -19.75 7.58 1.37
CA PRO A 290 -19.29 8.56 0.39
C PRO A 290 -20.12 9.85 0.37
N ASN A 291 -21.39 9.79 0.82
CA ASN A 291 -22.29 10.92 0.99
C ASN A 291 -22.34 11.46 2.43
N TRP A 292 -21.29 11.22 3.24
CA TRP A 292 -21.17 11.64 4.65
C TRP A 292 -21.60 13.09 4.91
N LYS A 293 -21.32 14.00 3.98
CA LYS A 293 -21.72 15.41 4.08
C LYS A 293 -23.20 15.57 4.40
N ASN A 294 -24.03 14.70 3.81
CA ASN A 294 -25.48 14.68 3.99
C ASN A 294 -25.94 13.55 4.92
N SER A 295 -25.43 12.33 4.74
CA SER A 295 -25.94 11.16 5.49
C SER A 295 -25.42 11.09 6.93
N LYS A 296 -24.22 11.62 7.19
CA LYS A 296 -23.51 11.48 8.47
C LYS A 296 -23.39 10.02 8.93
N LEU A 297 -23.36 9.07 7.99
CA LEU A 297 -23.27 7.64 8.29
C LEU A 297 -21.82 7.17 8.31
N VAL A 298 -21.47 6.41 9.35
CA VAL A 298 -20.20 5.69 9.46
C VAL A 298 -20.49 4.21 9.77
N TYR A 299 -19.77 3.33 9.09
CA TYR A 299 -19.92 1.89 9.13
C TYR A 299 -18.73 1.27 9.85
N PHE A 300 -18.99 0.21 10.62
CA PHE A 300 -17.97 -0.56 11.32
C PHE A 300 -18.17 -2.05 11.09
N TYR A 301 -17.08 -2.80 11.06
CA TYR A 301 -17.12 -4.25 11.15
C TYR A 301 -16.77 -4.65 12.59
N VAL A 302 -17.61 -5.48 13.20
CA VAL A 302 -17.44 -5.93 14.58
C VAL A 302 -17.59 -7.44 14.69
N THR A 303 -16.92 -8.04 15.66
CA THR A 303 -17.18 -9.42 16.06
C THR A 303 -17.96 -9.45 17.36
N ARG A 304 -18.98 -10.30 17.44
CA ARG A 304 -19.84 -10.48 18.63
C ARG A 304 -20.14 -11.94 18.89
N THR A 305 -20.60 -12.23 20.11
CA THR A 305 -21.19 -13.53 20.42
C THR A 305 -22.71 -13.42 20.39
N VAL A 306 -23.35 -14.05 19.40
CA VAL A 306 -24.80 -14.08 19.23
C VAL A 306 -25.27 -15.52 19.37
N SER A 307 -26.18 -15.79 20.30
CA SER A 307 -26.70 -17.14 20.59
C SER A 307 -25.60 -18.18 20.83
N GLY A 308 -24.51 -17.78 21.49
CA GLY A 308 -23.39 -18.65 21.81
C GLY A 308 -22.38 -18.88 20.68
N SER A 309 -22.58 -18.29 19.49
CA SER A 309 -21.64 -18.37 18.36
C SER A 309 -20.97 -17.03 18.10
N VAL A 310 -19.68 -17.04 17.75
CA VAL A 310 -19.00 -15.82 17.29
C VAL A 310 -19.44 -15.51 15.87
N VAL A 311 -19.83 -14.26 15.63
CA VAL A 311 -20.27 -13.76 14.33
C VAL A 311 -19.61 -12.42 14.01
N GLY A 312 -19.40 -12.16 12.73
CA GLY A 312 -19.11 -10.84 12.20
C GLY A 312 -20.41 -10.08 11.88
N GLU A 313 -20.39 -8.77 12.08
CA GLU A 313 -21.47 -7.87 11.73
C GLU A 313 -20.92 -6.56 11.14
N VAL A 314 -21.53 -6.09 10.06
CA VAL A 314 -21.40 -4.70 9.63
C VAL A 314 -22.51 -3.91 10.30
N ILE A 315 -22.12 -2.96 11.14
CA ILE A 315 -23.02 -2.03 11.82
C ILE A 315 -22.80 -0.60 11.30
N ARG A 316 -23.75 0.29 11.57
CA ARG A 316 -23.59 1.72 11.30
C ARG A 316 -24.17 2.59 12.41
N TYR A 317 -23.66 3.81 12.49
CA TYR A 317 -24.18 4.89 13.32
C TYR A 317 -24.40 6.16 12.49
N HIS A 318 -25.32 7.00 12.95
CA HIS A 318 -25.39 8.39 12.51
C HIS A 318 -24.51 9.25 13.43
N ALA A 319 -23.76 10.18 12.84
CA ALA A 319 -22.98 11.14 13.57
C ALA A 319 -23.77 12.43 13.84
N THR A 320 -23.53 13.01 15.01
CA THR A 320 -23.99 14.33 15.43
C THR A 320 -22.86 15.06 16.14
N THR A 321 -23.13 16.26 16.64
CA THR A 321 -22.15 17.06 17.38
C THR A 321 -22.70 17.38 18.76
N ASP A 322 -21.91 17.11 19.80
CA ASP A 322 -22.31 17.48 21.17
C ASP A 322 -22.13 18.98 21.44
N SER A 323 -22.58 19.45 22.60
CA SER A 323 -22.48 20.86 22.98
C SER A 323 -21.04 21.38 23.12
N SER A 324 -20.05 20.48 23.19
CA SER A 324 -18.62 20.81 23.27
C SER A 324 -17.94 20.76 21.90
N GLY A 325 -18.67 20.47 20.82
CA GLY A 325 -18.13 20.36 19.48
C GLY A 325 -17.51 18.99 19.15
N ASN A 326 -17.67 17.98 20.01
CA ASN A 326 -17.18 16.63 19.71
C ASN A 326 -18.06 15.96 18.65
N ILE A 327 -17.47 15.17 17.75
CA ILE A 327 -18.19 14.37 16.78
C ILE A 327 -18.55 13.06 17.48
N ILE A 328 -19.84 12.81 17.67
CA ILE A 328 -20.34 11.67 18.45
C ILE A 328 -21.44 10.91 17.72
N ALA A 329 -21.68 9.65 18.10
CA ALA A 329 -22.81 8.88 17.60
C ALA A 329 -24.12 9.44 18.18
N ASP A 330 -25.12 9.60 17.32
CA ASP A 330 -26.47 10.00 17.71
C ASP A 330 -27.18 8.83 18.42
N GLN A 331 -27.22 8.92 19.75
CA GLN A 331 -27.85 7.93 20.62
C GLN A 331 -29.36 7.83 20.42
N SER A 332 -30.03 8.83 19.84
CA SER A 332 -31.47 8.78 19.58
C SER A 332 -31.84 7.84 18.42
N VAL A 333 -30.92 7.66 17.46
CA VAL A 333 -31.06 6.73 16.33
C VAL A 333 -30.48 5.36 16.70
N GLY A 334 -29.37 5.37 17.43
CA GLY A 334 -28.66 4.18 17.90
C GLY A 334 -27.97 3.40 16.79
N GLU A 335 -27.39 2.27 17.18
CA GLU A 335 -26.76 1.31 16.27
C GLU A 335 -27.78 0.67 15.33
N LYS A 336 -27.38 0.43 14.07
CA LYS A 336 -28.12 -0.42 13.12
C LYS A 336 -27.22 -1.47 12.51
N ILE A 337 -27.69 -2.72 12.52
CA ILE A 337 -27.03 -3.83 11.81
C ILE A 337 -27.38 -3.73 10.32
N VAL A 338 -26.35 -3.58 9.49
CA VAL A 338 -26.47 -3.54 8.02
C VAL A 338 -26.42 -4.96 7.47
N LEU A 339 -25.38 -5.71 7.82
CA LEU A 339 -25.21 -7.12 7.47
C LEU A 339 -24.79 -7.86 8.74
N GLY A 340 -25.61 -8.80 9.23
CA GLY A 340 -25.34 -9.54 10.45
C GLY A 340 -25.20 -11.04 10.22
N ASN A 341 -24.88 -11.78 11.29
CA ASN A 341 -24.76 -13.23 11.31
C ASN A 341 -23.75 -13.79 10.28
N ILE A 342 -22.65 -13.09 10.04
CA ILE A 342 -21.53 -13.62 9.25
C ILE A 342 -20.86 -14.69 10.13
N PRO A 343 -20.91 -15.99 9.79
CA PRO A 343 -20.48 -17.01 10.75
C PRO A 343 -18.96 -17.01 10.93
N ASN A 344 -18.48 -17.18 12.17
CA ASN A 344 -17.08 -17.44 12.48
C ASN A 344 -16.98 -18.80 13.21
N PHE A 345 -16.08 -19.68 12.74
CA PHE A 345 -15.99 -21.06 13.25
C PHE A 345 -15.13 -21.19 14.53
N GLN A 346 -14.01 -20.47 14.66
CA GLN A 346 -13.07 -20.61 15.80
C GLN A 346 -12.59 -19.28 16.40
N SER A 347 -13.39 -18.21 16.29
CA SER A 347 -13.09 -16.87 16.83
C SER A 347 -11.91 -16.14 16.17
N GLY A 348 -10.97 -16.79 15.49
CA GLY A 348 -9.91 -16.14 14.69
C GLY A 348 -10.32 -15.87 13.24
N HIS A 349 -9.42 -15.28 12.45
CA HIS A 349 -9.59 -15.07 10.99
C HIS A 349 -10.90 -14.36 10.66
N ASN A 350 -11.00 -13.10 11.07
CA ASN A 350 -12.22 -12.31 10.87
C ASN A 350 -12.15 -11.45 9.60
N GLY A 351 -10.96 -10.95 9.24
CA GLY A 351 -10.83 -9.91 8.23
C GLY A 351 -11.53 -8.65 8.72
N GLY A 352 -12.53 -8.17 7.99
CA GLY A 352 -13.41 -7.10 8.43
C GLY A 352 -13.02 -5.71 7.94
N CYS A 353 -12.09 -5.59 6.99
CA CYS A 353 -11.82 -4.33 6.32
C CYS A 353 -13.05 -3.89 5.52
N LEU A 354 -13.29 -2.58 5.47
CA LEU A 354 -14.43 -1.95 4.80
C LEU A 354 -13.92 -0.86 3.85
N LYS A 355 -14.36 -0.89 2.58
CA LYS A 355 -14.07 0.18 1.61
C LYS A 355 -15.29 0.42 0.73
N PHE A 356 -15.59 1.69 0.46
CA PHE A 356 -16.58 2.05 -0.55
C PHE A 356 -15.90 2.23 -1.90
N ASP A 357 -16.56 1.78 -2.97
CA ASP A 357 -16.22 2.20 -4.33
C ASP A 357 -16.84 3.58 -4.64
N SER A 358 -16.47 4.15 -5.80
CA SER A 358 -17.00 5.42 -6.27
C SER A 358 -18.48 5.37 -6.65
N ALA A 359 -19.08 4.18 -6.76
CA ALA A 359 -20.50 3.97 -7.05
C ALA A 359 -21.35 3.85 -5.77
N GLY A 360 -20.73 3.89 -4.58
CA GLY A 360 -21.42 3.76 -3.30
C GLY A 360 -21.68 2.32 -2.87
N ASN A 361 -21.03 1.33 -3.48
CA ASN A 361 -21.06 -0.05 -3.01
C ASN A 361 -20.01 -0.23 -1.91
N LEU A 362 -20.38 -0.91 -0.83
CA LEU A 362 -19.51 -1.30 0.26
C LEU A 362 -18.92 -2.68 -0.02
N TYR A 363 -17.60 -2.74 -0.12
CA TYR A 363 -16.81 -3.96 -0.16
C TYR A 363 -16.36 -4.34 1.26
N ILE A 364 -16.35 -5.64 1.54
CA ILE A 364 -16.09 -6.19 2.88
C ILE A 364 -15.19 -7.42 2.73
N THR A 365 -14.03 -7.44 3.40
CA THR A 365 -13.29 -8.69 3.56
C THR A 365 -13.92 -9.53 4.67
N VAL A 366 -14.19 -10.80 4.38
CA VAL A 366 -14.56 -11.79 5.38
C VAL A 366 -13.61 -12.97 5.21
N SER A 367 -12.79 -13.20 6.23
CA SER A 367 -11.81 -14.29 6.26
C SER A 367 -12.50 -15.65 6.52
N ASP A 368 -11.75 -16.75 6.43
CA ASP A 368 -12.30 -18.11 6.44
C ASP A 368 -12.82 -18.57 7.82
N GLY A 369 -12.49 -17.82 8.89
CA GLY A 369 -12.86 -18.13 10.26
C GLY A 369 -12.27 -19.44 10.79
N TRP A 370 -11.16 -19.92 10.21
CA TRP A 370 -10.60 -21.28 10.37
C TRP A 370 -11.49 -22.41 9.79
N GLY A 371 -12.42 -22.07 8.91
CA GLY A 371 -13.27 -23.03 8.23
C GLY A 371 -12.64 -23.69 7.00
N PHE A 372 -11.55 -23.14 6.46
CA PHE A 372 -10.82 -23.59 5.26
C PHE A 372 -11.72 -23.79 4.03
N VAL A 373 -12.42 -24.94 3.95
CA VAL A 373 -13.33 -25.33 2.85
C VAL A 373 -14.45 -24.33 2.63
N THR A 374 -14.83 -23.59 3.67
CA THR A 374 -15.85 -22.53 3.62
C THR A 374 -15.46 -21.42 2.64
N ALA A 375 -14.17 -21.19 2.40
CA ALA A 375 -13.68 -20.19 1.45
C ALA A 375 -14.11 -20.47 0.00
N GLN A 376 -14.33 -21.73 -0.37
CA GLN A 376 -14.84 -22.13 -1.69
C GLN A 376 -16.37 -22.37 -1.70
N ASP A 377 -17.01 -22.56 -0.55
CA ASP A 377 -18.46 -22.76 -0.47
C ASP A 377 -19.23 -21.45 -0.68
N LEU A 378 -20.11 -21.42 -1.69
CA LEU A 378 -20.97 -20.27 -2.03
C LEU A 378 -22.18 -20.13 -1.10
N LYS A 379 -22.43 -21.11 -0.22
CA LYS A 379 -23.56 -21.12 0.73
C LYS A 379 -23.23 -20.43 2.05
N THR A 380 -22.00 -19.94 2.20
CA THR A 380 -21.53 -19.19 3.37
C THR A 380 -20.81 -17.90 2.95
N LEU A 381 -20.69 -16.97 3.90
CA LEU A 381 -20.02 -15.68 3.72
C LEU A 381 -18.52 -15.71 4.08
N GLN A 382 -18.03 -16.83 4.63
CA GLN A 382 -16.64 -16.99 5.07
C GLN A 382 -15.67 -17.15 3.90
N GLY A 383 -14.48 -16.56 4.03
CA GLY A 383 -13.41 -16.60 3.02
C GLY A 383 -13.83 -15.94 1.69
N LYS A 384 -14.51 -14.79 1.78
CA LYS A 384 -15.09 -14.05 0.65
C LYS A 384 -14.70 -12.58 0.68
N MET A 385 -14.56 -12.02 -0.52
CA MET A 385 -14.80 -10.59 -0.75
C MET A 385 -16.30 -10.42 -0.95
N LEU A 386 -16.97 -9.62 -0.13
CA LEU A 386 -18.38 -9.31 -0.29
C LEU A 386 -18.57 -7.93 -0.90
N ARG A 387 -19.70 -7.71 -1.58
CA ARG A 387 -20.14 -6.39 -2.07
C ARG A 387 -21.64 -6.21 -1.90
N ILE A 388 -22.02 -5.12 -1.22
CA ILE A 388 -23.42 -4.73 -0.99
C ILE A 388 -23.61 -3.23 -1.29
N THR A 389 -24.84 -2.77 -1.52
CA THR A 389 -25.16 -1.34 -1.57
C THR A 389 -25.94 -0.96 -0.31
N PRO A 390 -25.36 -0.26 0.67
CA PRO A 390 -26.09 0.15 1.87
C PRO A 390 -27.28 1.09 1.54
N LEU A 391 -28.39 0.93 2.26
CA LEU A 391 -29.62 1.71 2.08
C LEU A 391 -29.85 2.64 3.26
N ALA A 392 -30.31 3.87 3.02
CA ALA A 392 -30.63 4.82 4.10
C ALA A 392 -31.73 4.29 5.05
N SER A 393 -32.71 3.55 4.52
CA SER A 393 -33.80 2.92 5.27
C SER A 393 -33.96 1.45 4.88
N PRO A 394 -34.59 0.62 5.75
CA PRO A 394 -34.78 -0.79 5.44
C PRO A 394 -35.62 -0.99 4.18
N ASP A 395 -35.26 -2.00 3.39
CA ASP A 395 -36.09 -2.46 2.29
C ASP A 395 -37.35 -3.19 2.80
N ALA A 396 -38.18 -3.69 1.89
CA ALA A 396 -39.40 -4.41 2.24
C ALA A 396 -39.16 -5.71 3.05
N SER A 397 -37.93 -6.24 3.02
CA SER A 397 -37.51 -7.41 3.82
C SER A 397 -36.86 -7.03 5.15
N GLY A 398 -36.73 -5.73 5.44
CA GLY A 398 -36.09 -5.20 6.63
C GLY A 398 -34.56 -5.10 6.53
N LYS A 399 -33.96 -5.39 5.36
CA LYS A 399 -32.50 -5.28 5.16
C LYS A 399 -32.10 -3.83 4.93
N LEU A 400 -30.96 -3.45 5.47
CA LEU A 400 -30.35 -2.12 5.27
C LEU A 400 -29.34 -2.06 4.13
N TYR A 401 -29.44 -3.00 3.18
CA TYR A 401 -28.65 -3.02 1.97
C TYR A 401 -29.43 -3.70 0.84
N SER A 402 -29.05 -3.42 -0.39
CA SER A 402 -29.44 -4.18 -1.58
C SER A 402 -28.24 -4.91 -2.17
N ILE A 403 -28.53 -5.90 -3.04
CA ILE A 403 -27.50 -6.62 -3.80
C ILE A 403 -27.22 -5.86 -5.11
N PRO A 404 -25.98 -5.43 -5.36
CA PRO A 404 -25.61 -4.86 -6.65
C PRO A 404 -25.85 -5.86 -7.79
N SER A 405 -26.46 -5.40 -8.89
CA SER A 405 -26.77 -6.25 -10.06
C SER A 405 -25.52 -6.83 -10.73
N GLY A 406 -24.37 -6.17 -10.59
CA GLY A 406 -23.10 -6.67 -11.09
C GLY A 406 -22.44 -7.74 -10.22
N ASN A 407 -23.04 -8.19 -9.11
CA ASN A 407 -22.46 -9.30 -8.34
C ASN A 407 -22.56 -10.58 -9.16
N PRO A 408 -21.52 -11.45 -9.16
CA PRO A 408 -21.51 -12.69 -9.95
C PRO A 408 -22.73 -13.60 -9.73
N PHE A 409 -23.31 -13.55 -8.53
CA PHE A 409 -24.42 -14.42 -8.12
C PHE A 409 -25.74 -13.68 -7.91
N ALA A 410 -25.85 -12.41 -8.33
CA ALA A 410 -27.05 -11.59 -8.09
C ALA A 410 -28.32 -12.24 -8.64
N SER A 411 -28.24 -12.83 -9.84
CA SER A 411 -29.35 -13.47 -10.54
C SER A 411 -29.56 -14.95 -10.17
N SER A 412 -28.80 -15.51 -9.23
CA SER A 412 -28.98 -16.91 -8.83
C SER A 412 -30.38 -17.15 -8.30
N THR A 413 -31.01 -18.23 -8.78
CA THR A 413 -32.32 -18.70 -8.31
C THR A 413 -32.20 -19.69 -7.15
N ASP A 414 -31.00 -20.19 -6.85
CA ASP A 414 -30.75 -21.03 -5.67
C ASP A 414 -30.71 -20.15 -4.41
N PRO A 415 -31.66 -20.29 -3.48
CA PRO A 415 -31.73 -19.45 -2.28
C PRO A 415 -30.60 -19.73 -1.27
N SER A 416 -29.86 -20.83 -1.43
CA SER A 416 -28.73 -21.15 -0.56
C SER A 416 -27.47 -20.36 -0.91
N ILE A 417 -27.33 -19.91 -2.17
CA ILE A 417 -26.17 -19.14 -2.63
C ILE A 417 -26.25 -17.71 -2.07
N LYS A 418 -25.16 -17.26 -1.45
CA LYS A 418 -25.02 -15.91 -0.91
C LYS A 418 -24.76 -14.92 -2.05
N LYS A 419 -25.69 -14.00 -2.26
CA LYS A 419 -25.67 -13.04 -3.37
C LYS A 419 -24.76 -11.83 -3.09
N GLU A 420 -24.36 -11.69 -1.82
CA GLU A 420 -23.40 -10.70 -1.34
C GLU A 420 -21.98 -10.99 -1.87
N ILE A 421 -21.68 -12.21 -2.31
CA ILE A 421 -20.34 -12.62 -2.76
C ILE A 421 -19.94 -11.85 -4.02
N TRP A 422 -18.78 -11.19 -3.94
CA TRP A 422 -18.05 -10.61 -5.06
C TRP A 422 -16.90 -11.51 -5.54
N GLY A 423 -16.16 -12.12 -4.61
CA GLY A 423 -15.06 -13.05 -4.90
C GLY A 423 -14.86 -14.09 -3.79
N THR A 424 -14.10 -15.14 -4.08
CA THR A 424 -13.91 -16.31 -3.19
C THR A 424 -12.44 -16.61 -2.92
N GLY A 425 -12.18 -17.53 -1.98
CA GLY A 425 -10.84 -18.08 -1.78
C GLY A 425 -9.90 -17.20 -0.95
N ILE A 426 -10.44 -16.37 -0.05
CA ILE A 426 -9.66 -15.62 0.95
C ILE A 426 -9.37 -16.51 2.16
N ARG A 427 -8.14 -16.43 2.71
CA ARG A 427 -7.79 -17.06 3.99
C ARG A 427 -8.01 -16.09 5.15
N ASN A 428 -7.12 -15.12 5.31
CA ASN A 428 -7.16 -14.11 6.35
C ASN A 428 -6.74 -12.72 5.85
N ALA A 429 -7.56 -12.12 4.98
CA ALA A 429 -7.32 -10.78 4.44
C ALA A 429 -7.68 -9.68 5.44
N PHE A 430 -6.67 -9.20 6.19
CA PHE A 430 -6.81 -8.12 7.17
C PHE A 430 -7.18 -6.79 6.52
N THR A 431 -6.59 -6.48 5.37
CA THR A 431 -6.78 -5.19 4.72
C THR A 431 -6.85 -5.34 3.20
N PHE A 432 -7.61 -4.44 2.57
CA PHE A 432 -7.64 -4.28 1.13
C PHE A 432 -7.86 -2.80 0.81
N ASP A 433 -7.63 -2.42 -0.43
CA ASP A 433 -8.00 -1.10 -0.91
C ASP A 433 -8.56 -1.16 -2.33
N ILE A 434 -9.33 -0.14 -2.69
CA ILE A 434 -9.88 0.04 -4.04
C ILE A 434 -9.19 1.25 -4.65
N ASP A 435 -8.48 1.04 -5.76
CA ASP A 435 -7.88 2.13 -6.51
C ASP A 435 -8.99 3.02 -7.08
N SER A 436 -9.16 4.20 -6.50
CA SER A 436 -10.18 5.17 -6.94
C SER A 436 -10.05 5.61 -8.39
N GLN A 437 -8.87 5.49 -9.01
CA GLN A 437 -8.64 5.90 -10.41
C GLN A 437 -8.88 4.76 -11.40
N THR A 438 -8.50 3.52 -11.04
CA THR A 438 -8.54 2.39 -11.98
C THR A 438 -9.58 1.33 -11.63
N GLY A 439 -10.18 1.39 -10.44
CA GLY A 439 -11.07 0.37 -9.90
C GLY A 439 -10.39 -0.95 -9.53
N ARG A 440 -9.05 -0.98 -9.43
CA ARG A 440 -8.32 -2.18 -8.99
C ARG A 440 -8.65 -2.49 -7.53
N ILE A 441 -8.75 -3.76 -7.17
CA ILE A 441 -9.06 -4.18 -5.80
C ILE A 441 -7.99 -5.18 -5.37
N TYR A 442 -7.07 -4.76 -4.50
CA TYR A 442 -6.00 -5.61 -3.98
C TYR A 442 -6.17 -5.83 -2.48
N ALA A 443 -6.06 -7.09 -2.07
CA ALA A 443 -6.18 -7.52 -0.69
C ALA A 443 -4.86 -8.15 -0.22
N SER A 444 -4.37 -7.69 0.92
CA SER A 444 -3.26 -8.30 1.67
C SER A 444 -3.82 -9.48 2.46
N ASP A 445 -3.56 -10.70 1.99
CA ASP A 445 -4.11 -11.95 2.54
C ASP A 445 -3.00 -12.76 3.22
N VAL A 446 -3.17 -13.00 4.52
CA VAL A 446 -2.15 -13.68 5.33
C VAL A 446 -2.12 -15.16 5.00
N GLY A 447 -0.92 -15.64 4.65
CA GLY A 447 -0.61 -17.03 4.35
C GLY A 447 -0.86 -17.97 5.52
N TYR A 448 -0.96 -19.28 5.26
CA TYR A 448 -1.02 -20.25 6.34
C TYR A 448 0.37 -20.53 6.90
N ASN A 449 1.19 -21.25 6.13
CA ASN A 449 2.47 -21.74 6.62
C ASN A 449 3.65 -21.27 5.78
N ALA A 450 3.42 -20.88 4.52
CA ALA A 450 4.51 -20.77 3.57
C ALA A 450 4.59 -19.41 2.90
N TRP A 451 3.47 -18.74 2.63
CA TRP A 451 3.49 -17.59 1.74
C TRP A 451 2.48 -16.51 2.10
N GLU A 452 3.00 -15.30 2.25
CA GLU A 452 2.21 -14.09 2.25
C GLU A 452 1.83 -13.69 0.82
N ARG A 453 0.63 -13.12 0.62
CA ARG A 453 0.12 -12.83 -0.73
C ARG A 453 -0.70 -11.55 -0.86
N ILE A 454 -0.66 -11.00 -2.07
CA ILE A 454 -1.56 -9.93 -2.54
C ILE A 454 -2.48 -10.51 -3.62
N ASP A 455 -3.77 -10.63 -3.29
CA ASP A 455 -4.80 -11.17 -4.17
C ASP A 455 -5.49 -10.07 -4.99
N ASP A 456 -5.80 -10.36 -6.26
CA ASP A 456 -6.53 -9.45 -7.16
C ASP A 456 -8.03 -9.80 -7.21
N PHE A 457 -8.86 -8.90 -6.69
CA PHE A 457 -10.33 -8.98 -6.71
C PHE A 457 -10.97 -7.96 -7.67
N THR A 458 -10.20 -7.39 -8.61
CA THR A 458 -10.72 -6.41 -9.57
C THR A 458 -11.84 -6.99 -10.43
N ALA A 459 -11.71 -8.25 -10.83
CA ALA A 459 -12.73 -8.95 -11.61
C ALA A 459 -13.85 -9.52 -10.72
N ALA A 460 -15.10 -9.35 -11.17
CA ALA A 460 -16.25 -10.00 -10.55
C ALA A 460 -16.08 -11.53 -10.59
N GLY A 461 -16.17 -12.19 -9.44
CA GLY A 461 -16.05 -13.64 -9.33
C GLY A 461 -14.61 -14.14 -9.25
N ALA A 462 -13.64 -13.25 -9.03
CA ALA A 462 -12.25 -13.63 -8.77
C ALA A 462 -12.17 -14.67 -7.64
N ASN A 463 -11.30 -15.67 -7.83
CA ASN A 463 -11.09 -16.76 -6.87
C ASN A 463 -9.62 -16.83 -6.50
N ALA A 464 -9.25 -16.36 -5.31
CA ALA A 464 -7.88 -16.39 -4.80
C ALA A 464 -7.40 -17.82 -4.41
N GLY A 465 -8.31 -18.80 -4.46
CA GLY A 465 -7.98 -20.21 -4.48
C GLY A 465 -7.79 -20.91 -3.14
N TRP A 466 -7.79 -20.20 -2.00
CA TRP A 466 -7.74 -20.83 -0.68
C TRP A 466 -8.94 -21.78 -0.44
N PRO A 467 -8.74 -22.97 0.16
CA PRO A 467 -7.48 -23.51 0.66
C PRO A 467 -6.67 -24.29 -0.39
N ASN A 468 -7.23 -24.52 -1.58
CA ASN A 468 -6.61 -25.37 -2.59
C ASN A 468 -5.35 -24.75 -3.22
N TYR A 469 -5.17 -23.44 -3.11
CA TYR A 469 -4.07 -22.69 -3.68
C TYR A 469 -3.57 -21.59 -2.72
N GLU A 470 -2.30 -21.71 -2.33
CA GLU A 470 -1.49 -20.73 -1.59
C GLU A 470 -0.27 -20.45 -2.49
N ALA A 471 -0.17 -19.22 -3.02
CA ALA A 471 0.82 -18.76 -4.02
C ALA A 471 2.28 -19.05 -3.61
N PRO A 472 3.29 -19.10 -4.52
CA PRO A 472 3.28 -19.79 -5.80
C PRO A 472 3.17 -21.31 -5.54
N PRO A 473 2.71 -22.12 -6.50
CA PRO A 473 2.12 -23.44 -6.23
C PRO A 473 2.96 -24.33 -5.31
N PHE A 474 2.55 -24.38 -4.05
CA PHE A 474 2.57 -25.61 -3.30
C PHE A 474 1.39 -26.45 -3.83
N GLY A 475 1.65 -27.56 -4.50
CA GLY A 475 0.59 -28.43 -5.02
C GLY A 475 0.37 -28.36 -6.54
N ASN A 476 -0.18 -29.46 -7.06
CA ASN A 476 -0.25 -29.84 -8.47
C ASN A 476 -0.80 -28.71 -9.41
N PRO A 477 -0.08 -28.33 -10.49
CA PRO A 477 -0.47 -27.25 -11.41
C PRO A 477 -1.75 -27.51 -12.23
N GLN A 478 -2.38 -28.68 -12.11
CA GLN A 478 -3.53 -29.08 -12.94
C GLN A 478 -4.80 -28.22 -12.73
N ASN A 479 -4.92 -27.44 -11.66
CA ASN A 479 -6.08 -26.58 -11.39
C ASN A 479 -5.77 -25.07 -11.30
N LEU A 480 -4.54 -24.62 -11.61
CA LEU A 480 -4.16 -23.20 -11.50
C LEU A 480 -4.99 -22.28 -12.41
N ALA A 481 -5.47 -22.78 -13.54
CA ALA A 481 -6.34 -22.03 -14.45
C ALA A 481 -7.71 -21.68 -13.84
N SER A 482 -8.10 -22.33 -12.74
CA SER A 482 -9.37 -22.09 -12.04
C SER A 482 -9.27 -20.97 -11.01
N TYR A 483 -8.08 -20.43 -10.76
CA TYR A 483 -7.83 -19.41 -9.76
C TYR A 483 -7.30 -18.13 -10.40
N THR A 484 -7.62 -16.99 -9.80
CA THR A 484 -7.02 -15.72 -10.15
C THR A 484 -5.57 -15.72 -9.70
N PRO A 485 -4.59 -15.46 -10.58
CA PRO A 485 -3.19 -15.35 -10.19
C PRO A 485 -3.00 -14.25 -9.15
N GLN A 486 -2.17 -14.50 -8.13
CA GLN A 486 -1.77 -13.46 -7.19
C GLN A 486 -0.96 -12.37 -7.89
N THR A 487 -1.13 -11.14 -7.41
CA THR A 487 -0.35 -10.01 -7.92
C THR A 487 1.08 -10.06 -7.39
N TYR A 488 1.26 -10.48 -6.13
CA TYR A 488 2.56 -10.64 -5.50
C TYR A 488 2.50 -11.66 -4.36
N TRP A 489 3.65 -12.24 -4.01
CA TRP A 489 3.81 -13.15 -2.88
C TRP A 489 5.26 -13.19 -2.42
N TYR A 490 5.49 -13.55 -1.16
CA TYR A 490 6.81 -13.81 -0.59
C TYR A 490 6.75 -14.91 0.48
N PRO A 491 7.85 -15.67 0.66
CA PRO A 491 7.88 -16.79 1.59
C PRO A 491 7.96 -16.29 3.03
N HIS A 492 7.47 -17.09 3.98
CA HIS A 492 7.74 -16.87 5.40
C HIS A 492 9.23 -17.12 5.70
N GLU A 493 9.78 -18.18 5.10
CA GLU A 493 11.18 -18.59 5.22
C GLU A 493 12.13 -17.50 4.68
N GLY A 494 13.19 -17.21 5.44
CA GLY A 494 14.17 -16.18 5.07
C GLY A 494 13.64 -14.75 5.16
N VAL A 495 12.38 -14.56 5.59
CA VAL A 495 11.75 -13.26 5.85
C VAL A 495 11.05 -13.30 7.22
N GLU A 496 11.84 -13.39 8.29
CA GLU A 496 11.29 -13.63 9.65
C GLU A 496 11.10 -12.37 10.49
N SER A 497 10.36 -12.54 11.59
CA SER A 497 10.01 -11.46 12.50
C SER A 497 11.22 -10.94 13.29
N GLN A 498 11.28 -9.62 13.47
CA GLN A 498 12.35 -8.96 14.23
C GLN A 498 12.29 -9.21 15.74
N THR A 499 11.20 -9.78 16.27
CA THR A 499 10.97 -9.82 17.72
C THR A 499 10.40 -11.13 18.26
N SER A 500 10.13 -12.12 17.42
CA SER A 500 9.42 -13.33 17.84
C SER A 500 9.76 -14.57 17.00
N PRO A 501 9.57 -15.78 17.54
CA PRO A 501 9.81 -17.02 16.82
C PRO A 501 8.93 -17.17 15.56
N GLU A 502 9.33 -18.09 14.68
CA GLU A 502 8.66 -18.50 13.43
C GLU A 502 7.12 -18.34 13.47
N GLY A 503 6.53 -17.72 12.44
CA GLY A 503 5.08 -17.66 12.24
C GLY A 503 4.37 -16.36 12.60
N LEU A 504 5.08 -15.23 12.72
CA LEU A 504 4.46 -13.90 12.86
C LEU A 504 4.52 -13.04 11.58
N GLN A 505 5.02 -13.59 10.48
CA GLN A 505 4.80 -12.98 9.16
C GLN A 505 3.29 -12.84 8.97
N ALA A 506 2.89 -11.62 8.64
CA ALA A 506 1.50 -11.34 8.34
C ALA A 506 1.47 -10.10 7.46
N ILE A 507 1.15 -10.29 6.19
CA ILE A 507 0.99 -9.17 5.28
C ILE A 507 -0.21 -8.32 5.73
N THR A 508 0.07 -7.08 6.07
CA THR A 508 -0.91 -6.14 6.64
C THR A 508 -0.76 -4.79 5.95
N GLY A 509 -1.64 -3.86 6.28
CA GLY A 509 -1.72 -2.62 5.54
C GLY A 509 -2.13 -2.82 4.08
N GLY A 510 -2.51 -1.74 3.44
CA GLY A 510 -3.07 -1.81 2.10
C GLY A 510 -3.64 -0.47 1.72
N ALA A 511 -2.95 0.25 0.84
CA ALA A 511 -3.44 1.51 0.32
C ALA A 511 -2.86 1.80 -1.07
N PHE A 512 -3.72 2.10 -2.03
CA PHE A 512 -3.29 2.63 -3.32
C PHE A 512 -2.84 4.08 -3.17
N TYR A 513 -1.72 4.42 -3.79
CA TYR A 513 -1.12 5.73 -3.69
C TYR A 513 -1.37 6.59 -4.93
N HIS A 514 -2.14 7.65 -4.74
CA HIS A 514 -2.35 8.71 -5.73
C HIS A 514 -2.05 10.10 -5.15
N GLY A 515 -1.20 10.15 -4.13
CA GLY A 515 -0.79 11.38 -3.48
C GLY A 515 0.22 12.20 -4.29
N THR A 516 0.85 13.18 -3.65
CA THR A 516 1.84 14.07 -4.29
C THR A 516 3.22 14.03 -3.65
N TYR A 517 3.36 13.39 -2.48
CA TYR A 517 4.61 13.30 -1.73
C TYR A 517 5.60 12.28 -2.32
N TYR A 518 5.11 11.25 -3.03
CA TYR A 518 5.91 10.18 -3.64
C TYR A 518 5.62 10.09 -5.15
N PRO A 519 6.00 11.09 -5.96
CA PRO A 519 5.64 11.14 -7.38
C PRO A 519 6.17 9.95 -8.19
N ASN A 520 7.21 9.26 -7.72
CA ASN A 520 7.75 8.04 -8.32
C ASN A 520 6.97 6.76 -7.96
N LEU A 521 5.94 6.85 -7.11
CA LEU A 521 5.14 5.72 -6.63
C LEU A 521 3.64 5.90 -6.96
N GLN A 522 3.29 6.74 -7.94
CA GLN A 522 1.89 6.89 -8.38
C GLN A 522 1.30 5.55 -8.83
N GLY A 523 0.09 5.26 -8.35
CA GLY A 523 -0.64 4.02 -8.60
C GLY A 523 -0.06 2.79 -7.88
N ALA A 524 0.99 2.94 -7.09
CA ALA A 524 1.55 1.82 -6.33
C ALA A 524 0.60 1.41 -5.20
N TYR A 525 0.57 0.12 -4.89
CA TYR A 525 -0.13 -0.41 -3.73
C TYR A 525 0.86 -0.58 -2.58
N PHE A 526 0.69 0.22 -1.53
CA PHE A 526 1.50 0.12 -0.32
C PHE A 526 0.95 -0.96 0.60
N PHE A 527 1.86 -1.75 1.15
CA PHE A 527 1.58 -2.78 2.14
C PHE A 527 2.73 -2.82 3.15
N GLY A 528 2.51 -3.50 4.25
CA GLY A 528 3.53 -3.84 5.22
C GLY A 528 3.47 -5.29 5.62
N ASP A 529 4.31 -5.65 6.57
CA ASP A 529 4.25 -6.94 7.23
C ASP A 529 4.40 -6.72 8.73
N TYR A 530 3.45 -7.29 9.48
CA TYR A 530 3.36 -7.13 10.93
C TYR A 530 4.56 -7.75 11.65
N GLY A 531 5.03 -8.93 11.25
CA GLY A 531 6.17 -9.59 11.88
C GLY A 531 7.51 -8.99 11.48
N VAL A 532 7.64 -8.58 10.21
CA VAL A 532 8.90 -8.16 9.59
C VAL A 532 9.19 -6.65 9.79
N HIS A 533 8.19 -5.88 10.24
CA HIS A 533 8.30 -4.43 10.54
C HIS A 533 8.69 -3.58 9.31
N MET A 534 8.10 -3.88 8.16
CA MET A 534 8.39 -3.19 6.89
C MET A 534 7.20 -2.41 6.33
N ILE A 535 7.51 -1.44 5.47
CA ILE A 535 6.62 -0.84 4.49
C ILE A 535 7.24 -1.05 3.12
N SER A 536 6.44 -1.55 2.18
CA SER A 536 6.83 -1.83 0.80
C SER A 536 5.76 -1.31 -0.16
N ALA A 537 6.15 -1.07 -1.40
CA ALA A 537 5.24 -0.64 -2.46
C ALA A 537 5.30 -1.61 -3.63
N LEU A 538 4.16 -2.22 -3.94
CA LEU A 538 3.93 -2.96 -5.17
C LEU A 538 3.68 -1.95 -6.30
N LEU A 539 4.58 -1.89 -7.27
CA LEU A 539 4.48 -0.98 -8.40
C LEU A 539 3.31 -1.38 -9.33
N PRO A 540 2.70 -0.42 -10.06
CA PRO A 540 1.67 -0.72 -11.03
C PRO A 540 2.12 -1.76 -12.06
N SER A 541 1.23 -2.68 -12.44
CA SER A 541 1.52 -3.82 -13.35
C SER A 541 2.02 -3.46 -14.75
N THR A 542 1.99 -2.17 -15.14
CA THR A 542 2.60 -1.66 -16.38
C THR A 542 4.12 -1.47 -16.28
N ALA A 543 4.69 -1.51 -15.07
CA ALA A 543 6.11 -1.69 -14.85
C ALA A 543 6.44 -3.19 -14.99
N GLN A 544 7.40 -3.52 -15.88
CA GLN A 544 7.83 -4.88 -16.22
C GLN A 544 7.70 -5.88 -15.05
N PRO A 545 6.84 -6.91 -15.12
CA PRO A 545 6.67 -7.85 -14.01
C PRO A 545 7.98 -8.61 -13.75
N GLN A 546 8.30 -8.83 -12.48
CA GLN A 546 9.37 -9.74 -12.10
C GLN A 546 8.96 -11.16 -12.50
N ILE A 547 9.87 -11.91 -13.10
CA ILE A 547 9.65 -13.35 -13.29
C ILE A 547 10.18 -14.05 -12.05
N ASP A 548 9.32 -14.78 -11.36
CA ASP A 548 9.75 -15.61 -10.27
C ASP A 548 10.62 -16.77 -10.81
N PRO A 549 11.90 -16.88 -10.42
CA PRO A 549 12.83 -17.83 -11.03
C PRO A 549 12.49 -19.30 -10.73
N ALA A 550 11.67 -19.54 -9.69
CA ALA A 550 11.23 -20.87 -9.30
C ALA A 550 10.05 -21.34 -10.16
N SER A 551 9.00 -20.52 -10.20
CA SER A 551 7.74 -20.85 -10.86
C SER A 551 7.72 -20.50 -12.34
N GLY A 552 8.54 -19.54 -12.79
CA GLY A 552 8.45 -18.91 -14.10
C GLY A 552 7.21 -18.03 -14.27
N VAL A 553 6.45 -17.78 -13.19
CA VAL A 553 5.22 -17.00 -13.20
C VAL A 553 5.56 -15.51 -13.02
N PRO A 554 4.94 -14.61 -13.81
CA PRO A 554 5.03 -13.18 -13.56
C PRO A 554 4.46 -12.81 -12.19
N LYS A 555 5.22 -12.03 -11.41
CA LYS A 555 4.78 -11.38 -10.18
C LYS A 555 5.07 -9.88 -10.24
N GLY A 556 4.28 -9.10 -9.55
CA GLY A 556 4.45 -7.65 -9.53
C GLY A 556 5.78 -7.24 -8.92
N GLN A 557 6.29 -6.10 -9.38
CA GLN A 557 7.55 -5.55 -8.88
C GLN A 557 7.33 -4.84 -7.55
N VAL A 558 8.10 -5.20 -6.52
CA VAL A 558 8.04 -4.55 -5.21
C VAL A 558 9.30 -3.73 -4.95
N VAL A 559 9.11 -2.57 -4.33
CA VAL A 559 10.20 -1.71 -3.85
C VAL A 559 10.11 -1.59 -2.32
N PRO A 560 11.17 -1.97 -1.58
CA PRO A 560 11.35 -1.64 -0.17
C PRO A 560 11.22 -0.14 0.07
N ILE A 561 10.29 0.29 0.93
CA ILE A 561 10.11 1.71 1.24
C ILE A 561 10.71 2.08 2.58
N TYR A 562 10.43 1.30 3.63
CA TYR A 562 10.95 1.53 4.98
C TYR A 562 11.09 0.22 5.75
N TYR A 563 12.23 -0.01 6.42
CA TYR A 563 12.48 -1.15 7.31
C TYR A 563 13.05 -0.68 8.65
N GLY A 564 12.89 -1.52 9.68
CA GLY A 564 13.42 -1.25 11.01
C GLY A 564 12.54 -0.30 11.82
N GLN A 565 11.23 -0.48 11.73
CA GLN A 565 10.28 0.24 12.57
C GLN A 565 10.25 -0.37 13.97
N ASP A 566 10.05 0.47 14.99
CA ASP A 566 9.79 0.00 16.36
C ASP A 566 8.45 -0.76 16.45
N ALA A 567 7.53 -0.51 15.51
CA ALA A 567 6.23 -1.16 15.44
C ALA A 567 5.68 -1.19 14.00
N SER A 568 4.92 -2.24 13.68
CA SER A 568 4.48 -2.53 12.31
C SER A 568 3.13 -1.90 11.94
N PRO A 569 2.93 -1.54 10.66
CA PRO A 569 1.66 -1.05 10.17
C PRO A 569 0.60 -2.16 10.18
N VAL A 570 -0.50 -1.95 10.89
CA VAL A 570 -1.68 -2.84 10.85
C VAL A 570 -2.64 -2.41 9.76
N TYR A 571 -2.80 -1.09 9.61
CA TYR A 571 -3.69 -0.47 8.64
C TYR A 571 -3.02 0.75 8.02
N MET A 572 -3.28 1.00 6.74
CA MET A 572 -2.78 2.15 6.01
C MET A 572 -3.91 2.91 5.33
N ALA A 573 -3.74 4.22 5.19
CA ALA A 573 -4.61 5.05 4.37
C ALA A 573 -3.81 6.17 3.71
N VAL A 574 -4.15 6.47 2.46
CA VAL A 574 -3.63 7.65 1.77
C VAL A 574 -4.60 8.80 1.96
N TRP A 575 -4.08 9.94 2.40
CA TRP A 575 -4.88 11.14 2.60
C TRP A 575 -4.07 12.39 2.32
N ASN A 576 -4.65 13.34 1.59
CA ASN A 576 -4.04 14.64 1.29
C ASN A 576 -2.56 14.56 0.84
N GLY A 577 -2.26 13.60 -0.04
CA GLY A 577 -0.90 13.41 -0.56
C GLY A 577 0.03 12.53 0.29
N GLY A 578 -0.29 12.30 1.57
CA GLY A 578 0.51 11.51 2.51
C GLY A 578 0.00 10.08 2.70
N LEU A 579 0.90 9.18 3.11
CA LEU A 579 0.57 7.82 3.55
C LEU A 579 0.59 7.78 5.08
N TYR A 580 -0.54 7.45 5.68
CA TYR A 580 -0.72 7.32 7.11
C TYR A 580 -0.90 5.86 7.48
N PHE A 581 -0.44 5.48 8.66
CA PHE A 581 -0.63 4.13 9.18
C PHE A 581 -0.73 4.13 10.69
N ILE A 582 -1.31 3.08 11.24
CA ILE A 582 -1.36 2.81 12.68
C ILE A 582 -0.59 1.54 13.01
N ASP A 583 -0.10 1.47 14.23
CA ASP A 583 0.57 0.30 14.78
C ASP A 583 -0.08 -0.14 16.11
N LEU A 584 0.08 -1.42 16.47
CA LEU A 584 -0.51 -1.96 17.70
C LEU A 584 0.09 -1.36 18.98
N THR A 585 1.19 -0.61 18.90
CA THR A 585 1.79 0.07 20.06
C THR A 585 1.06 1.38 20.41
N GLY A 586 0.00 1.72 19.68
CA GLY A 586 -0.92 2.79 20.03
C GLY A 586 -0.64 4.11 19.33
N ASN A 587 0.02 4.06 18.17
CA ASN A 587 0.44 5.23 17.42
C ASN A 587 -0.31 5.39 16.11
N VAL A 588 -0.44 6.66 15.68
CA VAL A 588 -0.74 7.03 14.30
C VAL A 588 0.50 7.71 13.74
N ASN A 589 0.96 7.22 12.60
CA ASN A 589 2.19 7.64 11.96
C ASN A 589 1.90 8.14 10.54
N VAL A 590 2.78 9.02 10.05
CA VAL A 590 2.83 9.43 8.65
C VAL A 590 4.21 9.09 8.10
N LEU A 591 4.22 8.42 6.94
CA LEU A 591 5.45 8.27 6.18
C LEU A 591 5.77 9.63 5.54
N ASN A 592 7.00 10.08 5.64
CA ASN A 592 7.49 11.30 5.05
C ASN A 592 8.59 10.98 4.04
N TYR A 593 8.65 11.74 2.95
CA TYR A 593 9.74 11.71 1.98
C TYR A 593 10.16 13.15 1.70
N ARG A 594 11.20 13.60 2.41
CA ARG A 594 11.68 14.99 2.35
C ARG A 594 13.20 15.02 2.40
N SER A 595 13.80 15.99 1.73
CA SER A 595 15.24 16.27 1.83
C SER A 595 15.63 16.48 3.30
N PRO A 596 16.80 15.98 3.74
CA PRO A 596 17.34 16.18 5.10
C PRO A 596 17.54 17.63 5.53
N SER A 597 17.17 18.64 4.72
CA SER A 597 17.07 20.03 5.15
C SER A 597 15.89 20.28 6.10
N PHE A 598 15.66 19.35 7.03
CA PHE A 598 15.18 19.66 8.36
C PHE A 598 16.18 19.01 9.32
N SER A 599 17.28 19.73 9.59
CA SER A 599 17.92 19.57 10.89
C SER A 599 16.80 19.61 11.94
N THR A 600 16.92 18.83 13.00
CA THR A 600 16.19 19.06 14.25
C THR A 600 16.52 20.48 14.72
N ALA A 601 15.87 21.46 14.11
CA ALA A 601 16.16 22.85 14.31
C ALA A 601 15.74 23.10 15.74
N THR A 602 16.71 23.51 16.55
CA THR A 602 16.48 24.02 17.88
C THR A 602 15.27 24.95 17.79
N LYS A 603 14.17 24.60 18.45
CA LYS A 603 12.95 25.39 18.46
C LYS A 603 13.33 26.85 18.74
N CYS A 604 13.20 27.72 17.75
CA CYS A 604 13.56 29.13 17.93
C CYS A 604 12.61 29.74 18.95
N THR A 605 13.05 30.67 19.79
CA THR A 605 12.13 31.45 20.64
C THR A 605 11.30 32.43 19.80
N THR A 606 11.89 32.92 18.70
CA THR A 606 11.23 33.66 17.62
C THR A 606 11.75 33.17 16.28
N CYS A 607 10.86 32.87 15.35
CA CYS A 607 11.14 32.20 14.08
C CYS A 607 10.81 33.10 12.89
N LYS A 608 11.50 32.93 11.77
CA LYS A 608 11.29 33.71 10.55
C LYS A 608 10.30 33.01 9.61
N LEU A 609 9.24 33.71 9.22
CA LEU A 609 8.34 33.33 8.14
C LEU A 609 8.68 34.11 6.88
N THR A 610 9.24 33.45 5.87
CA THR A 610 9.47 34.06 4.54
C THR A 610 8.30 33.74 3.61
N VAL A 611 7.62 34.76 3.11
CA VAL A 611 6.53 34.64 2.14
C VAL A 611 7.06 35.08 0.78
N THR A 612 7.01 34.16 -0.18
CA THR A 612 7.36 34.41 -1.59
C THR A 612 6.11 34.31 -2.45
N SER A 613 6.19 34.72 -3.72
CA SER A 613 5.10 34.53 -4.66
C SER A 613 5.60 34.09 -6.03
N GLN A 614 4.72 33.42 -6.77
CA GLN A 614 4.98 32.98 -8.14
C GLN A 614 3.68 33.01 -8.96
N TRP A 615 3.83 32.98 -10.28
CA TRP A 615 2.72 32.73 -11.20
C TRP A 615 2.30 31.26 -11.20
N THR A 616 1.10 30.96 -11.68
CA THR A 616 0.65 29.57 -11.93
C THR A 616 1.54 28.82 -12.92
N THR A 617 2.38 29.51 -13.69
CA THR A 617 3.41 28.94 -14.56
C THR A 617 4.71 28.57 -13.83
N GLY A 618 4.83 28.85 -12.53
CA GLY A 618 6.05 28.62 -11.73
C GLY A 618 7.09 29.73 -11.80
N GLU A 619 6.92 30.73 -12.68
CA GLU A 619 7.79 31.91 -12.75
C GLU A 619 7.67 32.76 -11.47
N SER A 620 8.79 33.20 -10.91
CA SER A 620 8.81 34.01 -9.69
C SER A 620 8.08 35.35 -9.87
N LEU A 621 7.26 35.71 -8.88
CA LEU A 621 6.51 36.96 -8.84
C LEU A 621 6.93 37.74 -7.58
N THR A 622 7.28 39.00 -7.72
CA THR A 622 7.67 39.87 -6.60
C THR A 622 6.72 41.06 -6.49
N GLY A 623 6.64 41.67 -5.31
CA GLY A 623 5.87 42.89 -5.09
C GLY A 623 4.42 42.64 -4.66
N MET A 624 4.05 41.43 -4.23
CA MET A 624 2.69 41.13 -3.79
C MET A 624 2.51 41.48 -2.31
N TYR A 625 1.49 42.30 -2.01
CA TYR A 625 1.28 42.79 -0.65
C TYR A 625 0.78 41.68 0.28
N SER A 626 1.49 41.50 1.39
CA SER A 626 1.24 40.52 2.43
C SER A 626 1.05 41.19 3.78
N THR A 627 0.04 40.76 4.55
CA THR A 627 -0.18 41.25 5.91
C THR A 627 -0.15 40.11 6.92
N LEU A 628 0.60 40.26 8.01
CA LEU A 628 0.59 39.38 9.16
C LEU A 628 -0.27 39.98 10.28
N ARG A 629 -1.24 39.23 10.77
CA ARG A 629 -2.14 39.61 11.88
C ARG A 629 -2.02 38.64 13.04
N ASN A 630 -2.31 39.09 14.26
CA ASN A 630 -2.37 38.24 15.45
C ASN A 630 -3.75 37.55 15.59
N SER A 631 -3.92 36.73 16.62
CA SER A 631 -5.16 35.99 16.91
C SER A 631 -6.39 36.88 17.16
N THR A 632 -6.21 38.15 17.55
CA THR A 632 -7.29 39.13 17.71
C THR A 632 -7.54 39.97 16.46
N ARG A 633 -6.97 39.58 15.30
CA ARG A 633 -7.06 40.25 13.99
C ARG A 633 -6.36 41.61 13.90
N GLY A 634 -5.60 42.02 14.90
CA GLY A 634 -4.74 43.20 14.85
C GLY A 634 -3.57 43.02 13.89
N LEU A 635 -3.26 44.05 13.10
CA LEU A 635 -2.10 44.06 12.20
C LEU A 635 -0.81 44.03 13.02
N VAL A 636 0.02 43.01 12.78
CA VAL A 636 1.34 42.86 13.41
C VAL A 636 2.41 43.47 12.52
N SER A 637 2.38 43.14 11.23
CA SER A 637 3.33 43.63 10.24
C SER A 637 2.77 43.45 8.82
N SER A 638 3.39 44.08 7.84
CA SER A 638 3.05 43.96 6.42
C SER A 638 4.27 44.23 5.56
N GLY A 639 4.29 43.69 4.35
CA GLY A 639 5.35 43.95 3.37
C GLY A 639 5.00 43.38 2.00
N PHE A 640 5.96 43.38 1.10
CA PHE A 640 5.78 42.91 -0.28
C PHE A 640 6.70 41.71 -0.54
N THR A 641 6.17 40.67 -1.18
CA THR A 641 6.92 39.44 -1.48
C THR A 641 8.17 39.71 -2.35
N PRO A 642 9.31 39.03 -2.11
CA PRO A 642 9.58 38.19 -0.95
C PRO A 642 9.68 39.03 0.34
N VAL A 643 8.91 38.67 1.36
CA VAL A 643 8.86 39.36 2.66
C VAL A 643 9.11 38.37 3.79
N THR A 644 9.91 38.76 4.78
CA THR A 644 10.15 37.94 5.97
C THR A 644 9.55 38.60 7.20
N PHE A 645 8.76 37.84 7.96
CA PHE A 645 8.19 38.23 9.24
C PHE A 645 8.84 37.47 10.39
N THR A 646 8.90 38.07 11.58
CA THR A 646 9.36 37.39 12.80
C THR A 646 8.16 37.02 13.67
N LEU A 647 7.97 35.73 13.91
CA LEU A 647 6.86 35.16 14.67
C LEU A 647 7.37 34.59 16.00
N LYS A 648 6.57 34.68 17.06
CA LYS A 648 6.83 33.95 18.31
C LYS A 648 6.50 32.48 18.11
N ASN A 649 7.38 31.59 18.58
CA ASN A 649 7.19 30.15 18.45
C ASN A 649 5.87 29.70 19.08
N GLY A 650 5.13 28.85 18.35
CA GLY A 650 3.87 28.27 18.80
C GLY A 650 2.72 29.27 18.90
N THR A 651 2.96 30.55 18.66
CA THR A 651 1.93 31.59 18.68
C THR A 651 1.23 31.65 17.34
N GLN A 652 -0.11 31.68 17.36
CA GLN A 652 -0.92 31.73 16.14
C GLN A 652 -0.98 33.15 15.56
N TYR A 653 -0.69 33.24 14.27
CA TYR A 653 -0.86 34.41 13.43
C TYR A 653 -1.78 34.10 12.25
N SER A 654 -2.09 35.10 11.45
CA SER A 654 -2.73 34.95 10.16
C SER A 654 -1.97 35.75 9.12
N ILE A 655 -1.48 35.08 8.08
CA ILE A 655 -0.90 35.70 6.89
C ILE A 655 -2.00 35.87 5.84
N ALA A 656 -2.06 37.03 5.21
CA ALA A 656 -3.02 37.29 4.14
C ALA A 656 -2.33 37.93 2.93
N MET A 657 -2.72 37.48 1.74
CA MET A 657 -2.25 37.97 0.46
C MET A 657 -3.29 38.87 -0.21
N SER A 658 -2.84 39.95 -0.85
CA SER A 658 -3.72 40.84 -1.60
C SER A 658 -3.68 40.56 -3.10
N ASN A 659 -4.78 40.85 -3.79
CA ASN A 659 -4.76 40.97 -5.25
C ASN A 659 -4.18 42.34 -5.64
N PHE A 660 -3.62 42.43 -6.84
CA PHE A 660 -3.15 43.69 -7.40
C PHE A 660 -3.53 43.79 -8.87
N LYS A 661 -4.39 44.75 -9.23
CA LYS A 661 -4.91 44.90 -10.60
C LYS A 661 -5.49 43.56 -11.12
N ASN A 662 -5.01 43.08 -12.27
CA ASN A 662 -5.33 41.79 -12.89
C ASN A 662 -4.57 40.61 -12.29
N ILE A 663 -3.77 40.80 -11.24
CA ILE A 663 -3.03 39.74 -10.57
C ILE A 663 -3.85 39.22 -9.39
N GLY A 664 -4.50 38.07 -9.60
CA GLY A 664 -5.36 37.43 -8.62
C GLY A 664 -4.64 36.32 -7.87
N PHE A 665 -4.74 36.30 -6.55
CA PHE A 665 -4.29 35.15 -5.77
C PHE A 665 -5.07 33.92 -6.23
N ASP A 666 -4.34 32.84 -6.53
CA ASP A 666 -4.87 31.59 -6.99
C ASP A 666 -4.97 30.60 -5.83
N HIS A 667 -3.81 30.19 -5.29
CA HIS A 667 -3.71 29.28 -4.15
C HIS A 667 -2.36 29.40 -3.42
N TRP A 668 -2.22 28.78 -2.26
CA TRP A 668 -0.95 28.56 -1.59
C TRP A 668 -0.26 27.30 -2.13
N LEU A 669 0.99 27.39 -2.58
CA LEU A 669 1.70 26.30 -3.26
C LEU A 669 1.79 25.02 -2.41
N ASP A 670 2.00 25.18 -1.10
CA ASP A 670 2.22 24.08 -0.16
C ASP A 670 0.94 23.40 0.33
N THR A 671 -0.21 24.07 0.25
CA THR A 671 -1.48 23.55 0.78
C THR A 671 -2.59 23.42 -0.27
N GLY A 672 -2.40 23.97 -1.47
CA GLY A 672 -3.44 24.08 -2.50
C GLY A 672 -4.60 25.02 -2.13
N SER A 673 -4.57 25.68 -0.96
CA SER A 673 -5.69 26.47 -0.46
C SER A 673 -5.92 27.73 -1.29
N THR A 674 -7.16 27.92 -1.77
CA THR A 674 -7.60 29.12 -2.50
C THR A 674 -7.98 30.29 -1.59
N SER A 675 -7.87 30.11 -0.27
CA SER A 675 -8.08 31.20 0.70
C SER A 675 -6.85 32.11 0.75
N LYS A 676 -7.05 33.39 0.42
CA LYS A 676 -6.02 34.44 0.53
C LYS A 676 -5.49 34.62 1.93
N GLN A 677 -6.30 34.27 2.93
CA GLN A 677 -5.95 34.35 4.34
C GLN A 677 -5.71 32.94 4.88
N ARG A 678 -4.57 32.76 5.54
CA ARG A 678 -4.11 31.50 6.10
C ARG A 678 -3.68 31.68 7.56
N PRO A 679 -4.21 30.89 8.50
CA PRO A 679 -3.63 30.78 9.84
C PRO A 679 -2.22 30.20 9.75
N ILE A 680 -1.28 30.73 10.53
CA ILE A 680 0.11 30.25 10.54
C ILE A 680 0.70 30.32 11.96
N SER A 681 1.34 29.23 12.36
CA SER A 681 2.17 29.12 13.55
C SER A 681 3.41 28.32 13.14
N ILE A 682 4.59 28.78 13.53
CA ILE A 682 5.87 28.17 13.14
C ILE A 682 6.71 27.91 14.39
N ALA A 683 7.41 26.78 14.40
CA ALA A 683 8.33 26.41 15.47
C ALA A 683 9.81 26.48 15.03
N THR A 684 10.04 26.72 13.74
CA THR A 684 11.31 26.85 13.04
C THR A 684 11.18 27.91 11.96
N ASP A 685 12.28 28.43 11.42
CA ASP A 685 12.23 29.27 10.22
C ASP A 685 11.53 28.51 9.09
N THR A 686 10.61 29.18 8.39
CA THR A 686 9.66 28.57 7.44
C THR A 686 9.51 29.47 6.21
N GLN A 687 9.46 28.88 5.02
CA GLN A 687 9.14 29.57 3.78
C GLN A 687 7.82 29.06 3.21
N ILE A 688 6.96 29.98 2.76
CA ILE A 688 5.71 29.67 2.05
C ILE A 688 5.63 30.46 0.74
N THR A 689 4.88 29.93 -0.23
CA THR A 689 4.75 30.53 -1.56
C THR A 689 3.29 30.74 -1.93
N ALA A 690 2.92 31.99 -2.23
CA ALA A 690 1.61 32.35 -2.76
C ALA A 690 1.63 32.28 -4.29
N VAL A 691 0.72 31.49 -4.87
CA VAL A 691 0.56 31.36 -6.32
C VAL A 691 -0.50 32.34 -6.80
N TYR A 692 -0.19 33.02 -7.89
CA TYR A 692 -1.04 34.03 -8.52
C TYR A 692 -1.33 33.66 -9.97
N ARG A 693 -2.49 34.08 -10.46
CA ARG A 693 -2.86 34.01 -11.87
C ARG A 693 -3.14 35.40 -12.41
N ASP A 694 -2.93 35.55 -13.71
CA ASP A 694 -3.45 36.69 -14.44
C ASP A 694 -4.96 36.48 -14.68
N THR A 695 -5.79 37.40 -14.20
CA THR A 695 -7.24 37.37 -14.38
C THR A 695 -7.68 38.12 -15.63
N ALA A 696 -6.77 38.77 -16.34
CA ALA A 696 -7.08 39.49 -17.57
C ALA A 696 -7.22 38.57 -18.79
N LEU A 697 -6.81 37.30 -18.70
CA LEU A 697 -7.05 36.28 -19.73
C LEU A 697 -7.64 35.02 -19.08
N VAL A 698 -8.80 34.60 -19.56
CA VAL A 698 -9.52 33.42 -19.05
C VAL A 698 -9.78 32.45 -20.20
N LEU A 699 -9.56 31.15 -19.93
CA LEU A 699 -9.79 30.06 -20.88
C LEU A 699 -11.00 29.24 -20.46
N SER A 700 -11.87 28.90 -21.41
CA SER A 700 -13.02 28.03 -21.18
C SER A 700 -13.22 27.04 -22.35
N PRO A 701 -13.05 25.73 -22.13
CA PRO A 701 -12.53 25.11 -20.91
C PRO A 701 -11.05 25.46 -20.69
N SER A 702 -10.57 25.34 -19.44
CA SER A 702 -9.14 25.53 -19.09
C SER A 702 -8.33 24.22 -19.13
N SER A 703 -8.95 23.12 -19.55
CA SER A 703 -8.32 21.80 -19.71
C SER A 703 -9.06 20.95 -20.74
N GLY A 704 -8.38 19.98 -21.32
CA GLY A 704 -8.94 19.04 -22.29
C GLY A 704 -7.87 18.53 -23.26
N PRO A 705 -8.15 17.46 -24.04
CA PRO A 705 -7.15 16.89 -24.93
C PRO A 705 -6.87 17.77 -26.16
N ALA A 706 -5.77 17.49 -26.84
CA ALA A 706 -5.47 18.09 -28.14
C ALA A 706 -6.68 18.09 -29.10
N GLY A 707 -6.89 19.20 -29.80
CA GLY A 707 -8.06 19.43 -30.64
C GLY A 707 -9.28 20.04 -29.91
N THR A 708 -9.26 20.12 -28.57
CA THR A 708 -10.27 20.84 -27.79
C THR A 708 -10.43 22.27 -28.29
N THR A 709 -11.68 22.71 -28.50
CA THR A 709 -11.95 24.10 -28.85
C THR A 709 -12.06 24.92 -27.57
N VAL A 710 -11.14 25.88 -27.40
CA VAL A 710 -11.02 26.72 -26.20
C VAL A 710 -11.46 28.13 -26.53
N THR A 711 -12.34 28.69 -25.71
CA THR A 711 -12.70 30.10 -25.74
C THR A 711 -11.75 30.88 -24.85
N ALA A 712 -10.93 31.75 -25.45
CA ALA A 712 -10.11 32.72 -24.76
C ALA A 712 -10.86 34.05 -24.65
N THR A 713 -11.06 34.52 -23.43
CA THR A 713 -11.68 35.82 -23.15
C THR A 713 -10.68 36.70 -22.43
N GLY A 714 -10.38 37.87 -22.99
CA GLY A 714 -9.40 38.80 -22.45
C GLY A 714 -10.00 40.15 -22.06
N THR A 715 -9.35 40.85 -21.14
CA THR A 715 -9.66 42.21 -20.69
C THR A 715 -8.37 43.00 -20.52
N THR A 716 -8.47 44.32 -20.28
CA THR A 716 -7.33 45.23 -20.05
C THR A 716 -6.35 45.42 -21.22
N PHE A 717 -6.77 45.09 -22.44
CA PHE A 717 -6.03 45.44 -23.66
C PHE A 717 -6.34 46.87 -24.12
N SER A 718 -5.52 47.41 -25.01
CA SER A 718 -5.74 48.71 -25.64
C SER A 718 -7.04 48.67 -26.44
N PRO A 719 -7.95 49.66 -26.33
CA PRO A 719 -9.21 49.66 -27.06
C PRO A 719 -9.03 49.63 -28.58
N ASN A 720 -9.82 48.83 -29.30
CA ASN A 720 -9.80 48.72 -30.77
C ASN A 720 -8.44 48.31 -31.36
N HIS A 721 -7.68 47.47 -30.66
CA HIS A 721 -6.38 46.96 -31.12
C HIS A 721 -6.45 45.48 -31.48
N THR A 722 -5.59 45.06 -32.40
CA THR A 722 -5.49 43.65 -32.81
C THR A 722 -4.88 42.81 -31.70
N ILE A 723 -5.50 41.67 -31.40
CA ILE A 723 -5.00 40.70 -30.41
C ILE A 723 -4.44 39.48 -31.13
N THR A 724 -3.24 39.05 -30.72
CA THR A 724 -2.64 37.78 -31.14
C THR A 724 -2.68 36.80 -29.98
N ILE A 725 -3.16 35.57 -30.23
CA ILE A 725 -3.13 34.46 -29.26
C ILE A 725 -2.04 33.48 -29.67
N THR A 726 -1.22 33.08 -28.70
CA THR A 726 -0.18 32.05 -28.88
C THR A 726 -0.33 30.94 -27.84
N TYR A 727 -0.02 29.70 -28.24
CA TYR A 727 0.07 28.51 -27.39
C TYR A 727 1.53 28.07 -27.33
N ASP A 728 2.14 28.08 -26.14
CA ASP A 728 3.59 27.87 -25.92
C ASP A 728 4.48 28.73 -26.83
N GLY A 729 4.06 29.97 -27.06
CA GLY A 729 4.75 30.94 -27.92
C GLY A 729 4.47 30.80 -29.41
N ALA A 730 3.79 29.74 -29.87
CA ALA A 730 3.37 29.59 -31.27
C ALA A 730 1.98 30.19 -31.52
N ALA A 731 1.83 31.03 -32.54
CA ALA A 731 0.54 31.61 -32.89
C ALA A 731 -0.47 30.52 -33.30
N VAL A 732 -1.70 30.62 -32.78
CA VAL A 732 -2.79 29.67 -33.08
C VAL A 732 -3.81 30.30 -34.03
N ALA A 733 -4.43 29.47 -34.86
CA ALA A 733 -5.56 29.91 -35.69
C ALA A 733 -6.79 30.15 -34.80
N THR A 734 -7.40 31.33 -34.93
CA THR A 734 -8.52 31.76 -34.10
C THR A 734 -9.81 31.93 -34.90
N THR A 735 -10.95 31.85 -34.22
CA THR A 735 -12.26 32.28 -34.72
C THR A 735 -12.79 33.39 -33.80
N PRO A 736 -12.95 34.63 -34.30
CA PRO A 736 -12.65 35.10 -35.66
C PRO A 736 -11.16 35.10 -35.99
N THR A 737 -10.82 35.09 -37.29
CA THR A 737 -9.43 35.08 -37.79
C THR A 737 -8.66 36.37 -37.50
N THR A 738 -9.37 37.47 -37.29
CA THR A 738 -8.81 38.73 -36.78
C THR A 738 -9.54 39.08 -35.51
N ILE A 739 -8.81 39.14 -34.39
CA ILE A 739 -9.36 39.52 -33.09
C ILE A 739 -9.05 41.00 -32.89
N ILE A 740 -10.08 41.79 -32.61
CA ILE A 740 -9.94 43.20 -32.24
C ILE A 740 -10.61 43.38 -30.88
N SER A 741 -9.89 43.97 -29.93
CA SER A 741 -10.46 44.34 -28.63
C SER A 741 -11.56 45.39 -28.81
N ASN A 742 -12.59 45.36 -27.97
CA ASN A 742 -13.68 46.32 -28.01
C ASN A 742 -13.25 47.69 -27.43
N SER A 743 -14.18 48.65 -27.37
CA SER A 743 -13.93 50.00 -26.84
C SER A 743 -13.51 50.05 -25.36
N THR A 744 -13.67 48.95 -24.62
CA THR A 744 -13.26 48.81 -23.22
C THR A 744 -12.03 47.90 -23.04
N GLY A 745 -11.40 47.47 -24.14
CA GLY A 745 -10.20 46.62 -24.08
C GLY A 745 -10.47 45.14 -23.86
N GLY A 746 -11.70 44.68 -24.03
CA GLY A 746 -12.10 43.28 -23.91
C GLY A 746 -12.15 42.56 -25.26
N PHE A 747 -11.88 41.25 -25.30
CA PHE A 747 -12.07 40.41 -26.48
C PHE A 747 -12.58 39.01 -26.10
N SER A 748 -13.16 38.30 -27.08
CA SER A 748 -13.43 36.87 -26.98
C SER A 748 -13.17 36.20 -28.33
N ALA A 749 -12.43 35.09 -28.33
CA ALA A 749 -12.12 34.32 -29.53
C ALA A 749 -11.91 32.85 -29.17
N THR A 750 -12.13 31.95 -30.12
CA THR A 750 -11.85 30.52 -29.93
C THR A 750 -10.61 30.09 -30.70
N PHE A 751 -9.89 29.09 -30.20
CA PHE A 751 -8.82 28.39 -30.92
C PHE A 751 -8.90 26.89 -30.62
N LYS A 752 -8.27 26.06 -31.45
CA LYS A 752 -8.11 24.62 -31.14
C LYS A 752 -6.76 24.37 -30.50
N VAL A 753 -6.76 23.58 -29.43
CA VAL A 753 -5.53 23.13 -28.76
C VAL A 753 -4.66 22.37 -29.77
N PRO A 754 -3.41 22.77 -30.00
CA PRO A 754 -2.48 22.07 -30.89
C PRO A 754 -2.18 20.64 -30.41
N LEU A 755 -1.65 19.79 -31.29
CA LEU A 755 -1.07 18.50 -30.87
C LEU A 755 0.21 18.76 -30.07
N GLY A 756 0.28 18.27 -28.83
CA GLY A 756 1.38 18.51 -27.91
C GLY A 756 1.53 17.42 -26.83
N SER A 757 2.47 17.63 -25.92
CA SER A 757 2.70 16.74 -24.76
C SER A 757 1.71 17.03 -23.65
N VAL A 758 1.04 16.02 -23.10
CA VAL A 758 0.15 16.14 -21.92
C VAL A 758 0.81 16.95 -20.79
N GLY A 759 0.08 17.93 -20.24
CA GLY A 759 0.58 18.79 -19.17
C GLY A 759 0.09 20.24 -19.23
N PRO A 760 0.63 21.12 -18.37
CA PRO A 760 0.29 22.54 -18.39
C PRO A 760 0.99 23.27 -19.54
N HIS A 761 0.22 24.05 -20.31
CA HIS A 761 0.69 24.85 -21.43
C HIS A 761 0.35 26.32 -21.27
N LYS A 762 1.25 27.20 -21.72
CA LYS A 762 1.11 28.65 -21.58
C LYS A 762 0.36 29.22 -22.78
N VAL A 763 -0.84 29.73 -22.55
CA VAL A 763 -1.60 30.50 -23.54
C VAL A 763 -1.39 31.97 -23.28
N THR A 764 -0.97 32.72 -24.29
CA THR A 764 -0.71 34.17 -24.17
C THR A 764 -1.58 34.93 -25.17
N ALA A 765 -2.12 36.06 -24.75
CA ALA A 765 -2.78 37.03 -25.60
C ALA A 765 -2.06 38.38 -25.50
N THR A 766 -1.78 39.01 -26.65
CA THR A 766 -1.05 40.29 -26.71
C THR A 766 -1.63 41.24 -27.73
N ASP A 767 -1.67 42.55 -27.42
CA ASP A 767 -1.95 43.63 -28.38
C ASP A 767 -0.66 44.35 -28.86
N GLY A 768 0.51 43.80 -28.51
CA GLY A 768 1.83 44.39 -28.75
C GLY A 768 2.32 45.31 -27.62
N THR A 769 1.42 45.80 -26.76
CA THR A 769 1.73 46.65 -25.59
C THR A 769 1.41 45.94 -24.27
N ASN A 770 0.21 45.37 -24.16
CA ASN A 770 -0.29 44.59 -23.04
C ASN A 770 -0.22 43.11 -23.41
N THR A 771 0.31 42.30 -22.50
CA THR A 771 0.44 40.86 -22.67
C THR A 771 -0.06 40.16 -21.42
N HIS A 772 -1.01 39.24 -21.60
CA HIS A 772 -1.66 38.48 -20.54
C HIS A 772 -1.56 36.99 -20.83
N SER A 773 -1.41 36.16 -19.80
CA SER A 773 -1.23 34.71 -19.96
C SER A 773 -2.10 33.89 -19.03
N ALA A 774 -2.57 32.75 -19.52
CA ALA A 774 -3.31 31.74 -18.76
C ALA A 774 -2.70 30.35 -19.01
N VAL A 775 -3.01 29.40 -18.14
CA VAL A 775 -2.57 28.01 -18.29
C VAL A 775 -3.73 27.18 -18.83
N PHE A 776 -3.47 26.40 -19.88
CA PHE A 776 -4.35 25.34 -20.36
C PHE A 776 -3.73 23.99 -20.00
N ASN A 777 -4.48 23.10 -19.35
CA ASN A 777 -3.98 21.76 -19.01
C ASN A 777 -4.42 20.75 -20.08
N ASP A 778 -3.48 20.34 -20.94
CA ASP A 778 -3.70 19.28 -21.92
C ASP A 778 -3.81 17.92 -21.20
N THR A 779 -4.84 17.14 -21.53
CA THR A 779 -5.15 15.85 -20.92
C THR A 779 -5.02 14.73 -21.95
N PRO A 780 -4.74 13.48 -21.55
CA PRO A 780 -4.76 12.35 -22.47
C PRO A 780 -6.08 12.31 -23.25
N GLY A 781 -6.00 12.27 -24.58
CA GLY A 781 -7.14 12.33 -25.50
C GLY A 781 -7.62 10.99 -26.02
#